data_AF-A0A6L3VTE4-F1
#
_entry.id   AF-A0A6L3VTE4-F1
#
_cell.length_a   1.000
_cell.length_b   1.000
_cell.length_c   1.000
_cell.angle_alpha   90.00
_cell.angle_beta   90.00
_cell.angle_gamma   90.00
#
_symmetry.space_group_name_H-M   'P 1'
#
loop_
_entity.id
_entity.type
_entity.pdbx_description
1 polymer ?
#
loop_
_entity_poly.entity_id
_entity_poly.type
_entity_poly.pdbx_seq_one_letter_code
_entity_poly.pdbx_strand_id
1 'polypeptide(L)'
;MVSSRRPDRRRTRPRGRRRGAGTRFRALAIATAAALVVPFAATAPPAAARTAPAPTPAATSQAGPAAQALERILGKPRAAQVTLQTIGKGTGADRFRISAAGGRLVIAGTSPAVQLTGFGWYLRKVAHADYAIGGAQLDLPARLPLPSAPIEEDASVAHRFALNDTNEGYAGAYLSWDEWQRRIDALALHGVNEVLVYEGQEAVYQRAFQQFGYSAEDMRKWIPQPAHQAWWLLQNMCCTGSPISQQLIDRRAALARRIVDRLRDLGITPVLPGYYGTVPTDFETRNPGANTVPQGTWNGLERPDWLDPTGPEFGKVAAAFYQAQTQLYGQSTMYKMDLLHEGGRAGSVPVGPASKAVQDALEAAHPGALWVILGWQSNPRKETLEAVDRSRMFIVDGITEQPSVTDREKDFLGTQYAFGTIWNFGGHQNLGAGLTVWNAKFHAMRTKPGSALNGIALMPEAIDNNPAAVAFFTDMPWEDGPVDMDAWLSEYAAARYGAADPHAVAAWKIIGRTAYAWPEGKDTRHVTALFDDQPSLTDTGTPLQYDPAEFEQALRELLQVDPRLRRSGAYRYDLVDVARQVLANRSRTLLPKIRAAYEDGDKAAFEQLTDRWSAEMKLMDEVLGTDPNFLLGTWQSEAARQAADRTEAAALDYDLKSLVTLWQTESPGLQDYARREVNGLVGGYYAKRWAMFFDELKRAMRTGAEPRQIDWRAVAESWAHAGTRYADDPHGDAYRLAARVAGEPAGALALASDRKGITPGGTVRVTATFTNESTLTAAGGVRFALSAPRGYTVRESAGSAGRDVGPGGTATSTWTVTAPADAEAGALPALDGTVSWRSGKGESEQASAHSLLMVGGSTIGAPYKTAASAPAEYAQDGGTIGIAAGGEDIWGATNEFATVYSGGGLTAGHAVATKVTKLDGGSPYSRAGLVAANDLTKSGSGGYADIAVTPEHGCVFSYDADGDGRLDHVSEVGGFTAGDVRVRLGRDGDRMTGSCSTDGENWTVVGSGRVAGAGDAEDVGMFVSAVNRHTGQEAIARFDGGVTAAPATARDGSGDKIQSLRKPVTALSSEPGRPPEAANDGSRANSPYWGGPLTYGETWWRVDLGVVNAVSRVNVRNYVDGTRYYTYRLEGSVDGEHWFTLGGRNGPDPATDAGDTMNTEAKARYIRVVGLGNTANFTFHLTEVSVYGTPVA
;
A
#
# COMPACT_ATOMS: atom_id res chain seq x y z
N MET A 1 18.66 -36.66 32.72
CA MET A 1 19.24 -37.16 34.00
C MET A 1 20.67 -37.64 33.75
N VAL A 2 21.44 -37.93 34.81
CA VAL A 2 22.89 -38.25 34.83
C VAL A 2 23.84 -37.04 34.92
N SER A 3 24.45 -36.90 36.11
CA SER A 3 25.82 -36.49 36.49
C SER A 3 26.73 -35.60 35.61
N SER A 4 27.71 -34.84 36.13
CA SER A 4 27.95 -34.32 37.51
C SER A 4 29.24 -33.44 37.57
N ARG A 5 29.13 -32.23 38.15
CA ARG A 5 30.10 -31.54 39.06
C ARG A 5 31.65 -31.55 38.83
N ARG A 6 32.21 -30.32 38.81
CA ARG A 6 33.40 -29.79 39.58
C ARG A 6 34.86 -30.08 39.07
N PRO A 7 35.92 -29.40 39.59
CA PRO A 7 36.08 -27.98 40.02
C PRO A 7 37.50 -27.30 39.82
N ASP A 8 37.60 -26.01 40.23
CA ASP A 8 38.70 -25.31 40.94
C ASP A 8 40.09 -24.90 40.32
N ARG A 9 40.30 -23.57 40.30
CA ARG A 9 41.42 -22.74 40.86
C ARG A 9 42.89 -22.69 40.32
N ARG A 10 43.23 -21.43 39.94
CA ARG A 10 44.44 -20.61 40.27
C ARG A 10 45.83 -20.97 39.67
N ARG A 11 46.51 -19.98 39.04
CA ARG A 11 47.60 -19.14 39.64
C ARG A 11 48.29 -18.11 38.70
N THR A 12 48.56 -16.90 39.24
CA THR A 12 49.75 -16.00 39.11
C THR A 12 50.30 -15.41 37.77
N ARG A 13 50.24 -14.04 37.66
CA ARG A 13 51.31 -12.99 37.48
C ARG A 13 52.48 -13.15 36.47
N PRO A 14 52.92 -12.07 35.77
CA PRO A 14 53.83 -11.00 36.31
C PRO A 14 53.49 -9.53 35.90
N ARG A 15 53.78 -8.47 36.71
CA ARG A 15 54.91 -7.47 36.69
C ARG A 15 55.26 -6.87 35.29
N GLY A 16 55.42 -5.54 35.08
CA GLY A 16 55.15 -4.32 35.90
C GLY A 16 56.08 -3.10 35.60
N ARG A 17 55.82 -1.92 36.24
CA ARG A 17 56.71 -0.70 36.40
C ARG A 17 57.01 0.19 35.16
N ARG A 18 57.30 1.52 35.24
CA ARG A 18 57.05 2.65 36.20
C ARG A 18 57.64 4.00 35.66
N ARG A 19 57.29 5.15 36.28
CA ARG A 19 57.81 6.56 36.12
C ARG A 19 57.09 7.39 35.02
N GLY A 20 56.80 8.71 35.12
CA GLY A 20 57.02 9.75 36.17
C GLY A 20 57.87 10.94 35.64
N ALA A 21 57.62 12.24 35.87
CA ALA A 21 56.76 13.00 36.82
C ALA A 21 56.02 14.19 36.08
N GLY A 22 55.53 15.32 36.64
CA GLY A 22 55.53 15.93 37.99
C GLY A 22 54.57 17.16 38.08
N THR A 23 54.06 17.56 39.26
CA THR A 23 54.42 18.79 40.06
C THR A 23 54.44 20.11 39.28
N ARG A 24 53.81 21.24 39.69
CA ARG A 24 53.37 21.80 41.01
C ARG A 24 52.12 22.71 40.80
N PHE A 25 51.57 23.60 41.66
CA PHE A 25 51.97 24.20 42.97
C PHE A 25 50.74 24.42 43.91
N ARG A 26 50.60 25.58 44.61
CA ARG A 26 49.52 25.94 45.58
C ARG A 26 49.47 27.47 45.83
N ALA A 27 48.31 27.99 46.27
CA ALA A 27 48.08 28.89 47.43
C ALA A 27 46.56 28.96 47.67
N LEU A 28 45.91 28.77 48.83
CA LEU A 28 46.18 28.84 50.28
C LEU A 28 46.00 30.21 50.95
N ALA A 29 44.91 30.36 51.70
CA ALA A 29 44.82 31.19 52.91
C ALA A 29 43.78 30.58 53.88
N ILE A 30 44.08 30.58 55.18
CA ILE A 30 43.23 30.09 56.29
C ILE A 30 43.22 31.18 57.36
N ALA A 31 42.09 31.37 58.05
CA ALA A 31 42.06 32.03 59.36
C ALA A 31 40.98 31.41 60.26
N THR A 32 41.33 31.13 61.51
CA THR A 32 40.47 30.49 62.53
C THR A 32 40.79 31.03 63.93
N ALA A 33 39.76 31.46 64.67
CA ALA A 33 39.69 31.62 66.14
C ALA A 33 38.20 31.91 66.49
N ALA A 34 37.50 31.18 67.35
CA ALA A 34 37.62 31.01 68.82
C ALA A 34 37.20 32.29 69.61
N ALA A 35 36.46 32.26 70.73
CA ALA A 35 35.69 31.20 71.42
C ALA A 35 34.66 31.84 72.42
N LEU A 36 33.86 31.01 73.11
CA LEU A 36 32.74 31.39 74.00
C LEU A 36 33.09 32.27 75.22
N VAL A 37 32.12 33.11 75.64
CA VAL A 37 31.79 33.38 77.06
C VAL A 37 30.25 33.47 77.21
N VAL A 38 29.72 33.01 78.35
CA VAL A 38 28.30 32.81 78.74
C VAL A 38 28.21 33.09 80.27
N PRO A 39 27.06 33.33 80.94
CA PRO A 39 25.79 34.03 80.61
C PRO A 39 25.57 35.28 81.52
N PHE A 40 24.41 35.95 81.43
CA PHE A 40 23.54 36.23 82.61
C PHE A 40 22.16 36.71 82.16
N ALA A 41 21.12 36.42 82.94
CA ALA A 41 19.72 36.77 82.63
C ALA A 41 19.10 37.68 83.71
N ALA A 42 18.29 38.65 83.29
CA ALA A 42 17.32 39.35 84.14
C ALA A 42 16.12 39.87 83.32
N THR A 43 14.94 39.48 83.77
CA THR A 43 13.55 39.90 83.41
C THR A 43 13.29 41.41 83.61
N ALA A 44 12.20 42.06 83.18
CA ALA A 44 11.12 41.89 82.17
C ALA A 44 10.24 43.18 82.26
N PRO A 45 9.36 43.54 81.29
CA PRO A 45 7.90 43.38 81.52
C PRO A 45 7.10 43.14 80.20
N PRO A 46 5.77 43.34 80.14
CA PRO A 46 4.75 42.30 80.31
C PRO A 46 4.04 41.86 79.00
N ALA A 47 3.08 40.95 79.12
CA ALA A 47 2.59 40.08 78.04
C ALA A 47 1.40 40.60 77.20
N ALA A 48 1.22 40.02 76.01
CA ALA A 48 -0.06 39.92 75.31
C ALA A 48 -0.21 38.58 74.55
N ALA A 49 -1.33 37.90 74.82
CA ALA A 49 -2.03 36.82 74.10
C ALA A 49 -1.28 35.81 73.18
N ARG A 50 -1.55 34.52 73.42
CA ARG A 50 -1.36 33.43 72.43
C ARG A 50 -2.27 33.66 71.21
N THR A 51 -1.70 33.71 70.01
CA THR A 51 -2.44 33.42 68.77
C THR A 51 -2.46 31.90 68.53
N ALA A 52 -3.60 31.38 68.09
CA ALA A 52 -3.73 29.99 67.66
C ALA A 52 -2.84 29.74 66.42
N PRO A 53 -2.43 28.48 66.15
CA PRO A 53 -1.82 28.17 64.86
C PRO A 53 -2.76 28.59 63.74
N ALA A 54 -2.24 29.33 62.75
CA ALA A 54 -3.02 29.71 61.59
C ALA A 54 -3.61 28.46 60.93
N PRO A 55 -4.89 28.46 60.53
CA PRO A 55 -5.48 27.30 59.89
C PRO A 55 -4.69 26.98 58.62
N THR A 56 -4.29 25.72 58.46
CA THR A 56 -3.83 25.19 57.18
C THR A 56 -4.84 25.62 56.11
N PRO A 57 -4.42 26.24 55.00
CA PRO A 57 -5.36 26.63 53.96
C PRO A 57 -6.17 25.39 53.55
N ALA A 58 -7.49 25.47 53.70
CA ALA A 58 -8.38 24.46 53.16
C ALA A 58 -8.11 24.34 51.65
N ALA A 59 -8.19 23.12 51.10
CA ALA A 59 -7.88 22.89 49.70
C ALA A 59 -8.80 23.75 48.81
N THR A 60 -8.27 24.86 48.30
CA THR A 60 -8.90 25.62 47.24
C THR A 60 -8.96 24.71 46.03
N SER A 61 -10.17 24.39 45.56
CA SER A 61 -10.37 23.75 44.27
C SER A 61 -9.64 24.57 43.22
N GLN A 62 -8.68 23.97 42.50
CA GLN A 62 -8.00 24.68 41.43
C GLN A 62 -9.03 25.00 40.35
N ALA A 63 -9.31 26.28 40.15
CA ALA A 63 -10.24 26.74 39.14
C ALA A 63 -9.49 27.00 37.83
N GLY A 64 -10.07 26.60 36.70
CA GLY A 64 -9.62 27.00 35.37
C GLY A 64 -9.63 25.88 34.33
N PRO A 65 -9.37 26.21 33.05
CA PRO A 65 -9.58 25.30 31.92
C PRO A 65 -8.73 24.03 31.91
N ALA A 66 -7.50 24.08 32.44
CA ALA A 66 -6.64 22.90 32.63
C ALA A 66 -7.12 22.03 33.80
N ALA A 67 -7.54 22.62 34.93
CA ALA A 67 -8.08 21.87 36.07
C ALA A 67 -9.34 21.09 35.68
N GLN A 68 -10.21 21.67 34.84
CA GLN A 68 -11.38 20.98 34.30
C GLN A 68 -11.01 19.77 33.41
N ALA A 69 -9.92 19.85 32.63
CA ALA A 69 -9.41 18.70 31.88
C ALA A 69 -8.86 17.62 32.81
N LEU A 70 -8.07 18.00 33.83
CA LEU A 70 -7.59 17.05 34.83
C LEU A 70 -8.73 16.34 35.57
N GLU A 71 -9.83 17.05 35.90
CA GLU A 71 -11.02 16.43 36.49
C GLU A 71 -11.71 15.43 35.56
N ARG A 72 -11.77 15.70 34.24
CA ARG A 72 -12.30 14.74 33.24
C ARG A 72 -11.39 13.53 33.06
N ILE A 73 -10.07 13.75 32.93
CA ILE A 73 -9.08 12.70 32.67
C ILE A 73 -8.90 11.80 33.91
N LEU A 74 -8.69 12.37 35.10
CA LEU A 74 -8.29 11.61 36.29
C LEU A 74 -9.44 11.27 37.24
N GLY A 75 -10.56 11.99 37.15
CA GLY A 75 -11.56 12.07 38.18
C GLY A 75 -11.13 12.98 39.35
N LYS A 76 -12.12 13.61 40.00
CA LYS A 76 -11.93 14.59 41.08
C LYS A 76 -10.93 14.20 42.18
N PRO A 77 -10.91 12.97 42.73
CA PRO A 77 -10.01 12.62 43.85
C PRO A 77 -8.51 12.59 43.47
N ARG A 78 -8.19 12.28 42.21
CA ARG A 78 -6.81 12.30 41.69
C ARG A 78 -6.43 13.70 41.20
N ALA A 79 -7.34 14.39 40.50
CA ALA A 79 -7.14 15.79 40.09
C ALA A 79 -6.85 16.71 41.30
N ALA A 80 -7.53 16.50 42.44
CA ALA A 80 -7.30 17.22 43.69
C ALA A 80 -5.91 17.00 44.33
N GLN A 81 -5.06 16.15 43.77
CA GLN A 81 -3.66 15.96 44.18
C GLN A 81 -2.67 16.78 43.33
N VAL A 82 -3.13 17.39 42.23
CA VAL A 82 -2.30 18.14 41.29
C VAL A 82 -2.26 19.63 41.65
N THR A 83 -1.04 20.15 41.62
CA THR A 83 -0.52 21.52 41.81
C THR A 83 -0.42 22.40 40.56
N LEU A 84 -1.48 22.75 39.83
CA LEU A 84 -1.35 23.63 38.64
C LEU A 84 -0.83 25.03 39.01
N GLN A 85 0.12 25.55 38.22
CA GLN A 85 0.70 26.89 38.36
C GLN A 85 0.96 27.55 37.00
N THR A 86 0.74 28.86 36.87
CA THR A 86 1.11 29.63 35.67
C THR A 86 2.48 30.26 35.88
N ILE A 87 3.38 30.10 34.91
CA ILE A 87 4.71 30.72 34.87
C ILE A 87 4.83 31.68 33.68
N GLY A 88 5.70 32.69 33.80
CA GLY A 88 5.99 33.58 32.67
C GLY A 88 6.83 32.87 31.60
N LYS A 89 6.71 33.31 30.34
CA LYS A 89 7.45 32.75 29.18
C LYS A 89 8.99 32.87 29.24
N GLY A 90 9.55 33.57 30.23
CA GLY A 90 11.01 33.65 30.44
C GLY A 90 11.77 34.15 29.20
N THR A 91 12.42 33.22 28.50
CA THR A 91 13.17 33.42 27.25
C THR A 91 12.30 33.72 26.03
N GLY A 92 10.97 33.56 26.12
CA GLY A 92 9.99 33.81 25.06
C GLY A 92 9.29 32.55 24.56
N ALA A 93 9.88 31.37 24.81
CA ALA A 93 9.29 30.07 24.48
C ALA A 93 8.11 29.71 25.39
N ASP A 94 7.36 28.68 25.02
CA ASP A 94 6.51 27.97 25.97
C ASP A 94 7.35 26.99 26.78
N ARG A 95 7.10 26.94 28.09
CA ARG A 95 7.84 26.13 29.05
C ARG A 95 6.87 25.44 30.00
N PHE A 96 7.17 24.20 30.39
CA PHE A 96 6.56 23.57 31.55
C PHE A 96 7.58 23.12 32.60
N ARG A 97 7.10 22.87 33.82
CA ARG A 97 7.89 22.29 34.91
C ARG A 97 7.06 21.28 35.71
N ILE A 98 7.55 20.06 35.81
CA ILE A 98 6.99 18.98 36.64
C ILE A 98 7.84 18.90 37.92
N SER A 99 7.23 18.98 39.10
CA SER A 99 7.96 18.92 40.37
C SER A 99 7.07 18.43 41.52
N ALA A 100 7.63 18.35 42.73
CA ALA A 100 6.89 18.00 43.94
C ALA A 100 7.07 19.07 45.02
N ALA A 101 5.97 19.52 45.63
CA ALA A 101 5.99 20.47 46.74
C ALA A 101 4.96 20.06 47.80
N GLY A 102 5.35 20.05 49.07
CA GLY A 102 4.45 19.68 50.18
C GLY A 102 3.84 18.27 50.08
N GLY A 103 4.52 17.34 49.39
CA GLY A 103 4.01 15.98 49.13
C GLY A 103 2.90 15.92 48.06
N ARG A 104 2.76 16.95 47.22
CA ARG A 104 1.82 17.02 46.09
C ARG A 104 2.58 17.21 44.78
N LEU A 105 2.02 16.70 43.68
CA LEU A 105 2.52 16.96 42.33
C LEU A 105 2.32 18.42 41.99
N VAL A 106 3.29 19.07 41.35
CA VAL A 106 3.18 20.45 40.85
C VAL A 106 3.51 20.46 39.36
N ILE A 107 2.58 21.02 38.57
CA ILE A 107 2.73 21.21 37.13
C ILE A 107 2.61 22.70 36.85
N ALA A 108 3.73 23.32 36.49
CA ALA A 108 3.74 24.70 36.04
C ALA A 108 3.80 24.75 34.51
N GLY A 109 3.14 25.75 33.89
CA GLY A 109 3.18 25.97 32.45
C GLY A 109 2.89 27.42 32.06
N THR A 110 3.28 27.84 30.85
CA THR A 110 3.08 29.20 30.34
C THR A 110 1.63 29.51 29.96
N SER A 111 0.82 28.50 29.67
CA SER A 111 -0.63 28.57 29.42
C SER A 111 -1.33 27.34 30.02
N PRO A 112 -2.68 27.32 30.09
CA PRO A 112 -3.42 26.12 30.49
C PRO A 112 -3.14 24.90 29.57
N ALA A 113 -2.97 25.09 28.27
CA ALA A 113 -2.54 24.03 27.36
C ALA A 113 -1.14 23.50 27.72
N VAL A 114 -0.17 24.38 27.98
CA VAL A 114 1.20 23.98 28.33
C VAL A 114 1.27 23.33 29.73
N GLN A 115 0.36 23.69 30.64
CA GLN A 115 0.14 22.92 31.89
C GLN A 115 -0.35 21.49 31.59
N LEU A 116 -1.24 21.30 30.61
CA LEU A 116 -1.64 19.96 30.18
C LEU A 116 -0.50 19.22 29.48
N THR A 117 0.36 19.90 28.69
CA THR A 117 1.55 19.28 28.10
C THR A 117 2.51 18.74 29.16
N GLY A 118 2.85 19.56 30.16
CA GLY A 118 3.65 19.10 31.30
C GLY A 118 2.97 17.98 32.09
N PHE A 119 1.64 17.94 32.12
CA PHE A 119 0.90 16.84 32.72
C PHE A 119 0.95 15.56 31.86
N GLY A 120 0.90 15.65 30.53
CA GLY A 120 1.08 14.52 29.60
C GLY A 120 2.50 13.93 29.69
N TRP A 121 3.51 14.78 29.81
CA TRP A 121 4.89 14.37 30.13
C TRP A 121 4.98 13.66 31.48
N TYR A 122 4.32 14.18 32.52
CA TYR A 122 4.22 13.50 33.82
C TYR A 122 3.54 12.12 33.70
N LEU A 123 2.43 12.00 32.95
CA LEU A 123 1.74 10.72 32.74
C LEU A 123 2.71 9.69 32.16
N ARG A 124 3.40 10.01 31.06
CA ARG A 124 4.30 9.06 30.39
C ARG A 124 5.56 8.75 31.20
N LYS A 125 6.31 9.78 31.61
CA LYS A 125 7.66 9.65 32.17
C LYS A 125 7.70 9.34 33.68
N VAL A 126 6.63 9.61 34.43
CA VAL A 126 6.59 9.45 35.90
C VAL A 126 5.45 8.54 36.38
N ALA A 127 4.27 8.66 35.78
CA ALA A 127 3.10 7.88 36.20
C ALA A 127 2.93 6.55 35.45
N HIS A 128 3.67 6.36 34.35
CA HIS A 128 3.53 5.27 33.38
C HIS A 128 2.08 5.09 32.94
N ALA A 129 1.51 6.15 32.37
CA ALA A 129 0.14 6.22 31.87
C ALA A 129 0.10 6.97 30.52
N ASP A 130 -0.97 6.76 29.75
CA ASP A 130 -1.13 7.29 28.39
C ASP A 130 -2.57 7.72 28.12
N TYR A 131 -2.75 8.78 27.34
CA TYR A 131 -4.07 9.31 26.97
C TYR A 131 -4.02 9.85 25.54
N ALA A 132 -4.35 8.98 24.59
CA ALA A 132 -4.44 9.30 23.17
C ALA A 132 -5.90 9.36 22.70
N ILE A 133 -6.11 9.76 21.43
CA ILE A 133 -7.43 9.75 20.78
C ILE A 133 -7.96 8.30 20.68
N GLY A 134 -7.16 7.38 20.12
CA GLY A 134 -7.54 5.97 19.95
C GLY A 134 -7.58 5.11 21.21
N GLY A 135 -7.11 5.59 22.37
CA GLY A 135 -7.12 4.77 23.59
C GLY A 135 -6.42 5.42 24.77
N ALA A 136 -6.59 4.84 25.96
CA ALA A 136 -5.96 5.34 27.19
C ALA A 136 -5.59 4.20 28.16
N GLN A 137 -4.57 4.48 28.97
CA GLN A 137 -4.17 3.77 30.18
C GLN A 137 -4.17 4.81 31.30
N LEU A 138 -5.09 4.67 32.25
CA LEU A 138 -5.21 5.56 33.41
C LEU A 138 -5.42 4.78 34.72
N ASP A 139 -4.88 3.56 34.83
CA ASP A 139 -4.96 2.73 36.05
C ASP A 139 -3.95 3.21 37.11
N LEU A 140 -4.10 4.47 37.49
CA LEU A 140 -3.18 5.20 38.35
C LEU A 140 -3.42 4.84 39.83
N PRO A 141 -2.37 4.76 40.66
CA PRO A 141 -2.53 4.55 42.10
C PRO A 141 -3.40 5.64 42.76
N ALA A 142 -4.01 5.30 43.90
CA ALA A 142 -4.87 6.22 44.64
C ALA A 142 -4.13 7.48 45.15
N ARG A 143 -2.81 7.37 45.38
CA ARG A 143 -1.89 8.50 45.51
C ARG A 143 -1.03 8.57 44.26
N LEU A 144 -1.03 9.72 43.59
CA LEU A 144 -0.21 9.93 42.40
C LEU A 144 1.30 9.82 42.75
N PRO A 145 2.12 9.14 41.93
CA PRO A 145 3.57 9.17 42.09
C PRO A 145 4.10 10.61 41.95
N LEU A 146 5.25 10.87 42.56
CA LEU A 146 5.91 12.16 42.51
C LEU A 146 7.24 12.03 41.75
N PRO A 147 7.63 13.04 40.95
CA PRO A 147 8.90 13.03 40.26
C PRO A 147 10.07 13.00 41.27
N SER A 148 11.10 12.21 40.98
CA SER A 148 12.28 12.06 41.84
C SER A 148 13.20 13.30 41.82
N ALA A 149 13.18 14.03 40.71
CA ALA A 149 13.78 15.35 40.52
C ALA A 149 12.86 16.19 39.59
N PRO A 150 12.92 17.53 39.61
CA PRO A 150 12.16 18.35 38.67
C PRO A 150 12.50 18.04 37.21
N ILE A 151 11.49 18.05 36.34
CA ILE A 151 11.63 17.98 34.87
C ILE A 151 11.19 19.34 34.32
N GLU A 152 11.94 19.92 33.40
CA GLU A 152 11.72 21.26 32.84
C GLU A 152 12.10 21.27 31.37
N GLU A 153 11.13 21.50 30.48
CA GLU A 153 11.37 21.55 29.02
C GLU A 153 10.89 22.88 28.43
N ASP A 154 11.62 23.37 27.43
CA ASP A 154 11.28 24.53 26.59
C ASP A 154 10.88 24.04 25.19
N ALA A 155 9.82 24.60 24.60
CA ALA A 155 9.49 24.37 23.20
C ALA A 155 10.52 25.06 22.30
N SER A 156 11.17 24.29 21.43
CA SER A 156 12.16 24.76 20.46
C SER A 156 11.58 25.50 19.24
N VAL A 157 10.25 25.58 19.14
CA VAL A 157 9.47 26.26 18.10
C VAL A 157 8.21 26.91 18.69
N ALA A 158 7.71 27.99 18.07
CA ALA A 158 6.43 28.59 18.46
C ALA A 158 5.22 27.82 17.88
N HIS A 159 5.38 27.35 16.64
CA HIS A 159 4.44 26.61 15.81
C HIS A 159 4.14 25.16 16.25
N ARG A 160 2.99 24.82 16.86
CA ARG A 160 2.54 23.41 16.99
C ARG A 160 1.10 23.29 16.49
N PHE A 161 0.98 23.20 15.17
CA PHE A 161 -0.28 23.13 14.42
C PHE A 161 -0.77 21.68 14.28
N ALA A 162 -2.09 21.48 14.35
CA ALA A 162 -2.72 20.18 14.12
C ALA A 162 -3.99 20.25 13.26
N LEU A 163 -4.26 19.10 12.63
CA LEU A 163 -5.37 18.75 11.74
C LEU A 163 -5.18 19.23 10.29
N ASN A 164 -5.31 18.30 9.34
CA ASN A 164 -5.41 18.56 7.91
C ASN A 164 -6.78 19.17 7.57
N ASP A 165 -6.89 19.85 6.43
CA ASP A 165 -8.15 20.28 5.82
C ASP A 165 -9.17 19.14 5.70
N THR A 166 -8.72 17.94 5.35
CA THR A 166 -9.56 16.75 5.13
C THR A 166 -9.93 16.00 6.42
N ASN A 167 -9.33 16.35 7.56
CA ASN A 167 -9.51 15.63 8.81
C ASN A 167 -10.94 15.66 9.34
N GLU A 168 -11.70 16.73 9.14
CA GLU A 168 -13.10 16.78 9.62
C GLU A 168 -13.99 15.75 8.92
N GLY A 169 -13.87 15.62 7.59
CA GLY A 169 -14.57 14.58 6.83
C GLY A 169 -14.14 13.16 7.22
N TYR A 170 -12.83 12.90 7.26
CA TYR A 170 -12.29 11.55 7.42
C TYR A 170 -12.09 11.05 8.86
N ALA A 171 -12.00 11.94 9.85
CA ALA A 171 -11.76 11.59 11.26
C ALA A 171 -12.98 11.86 12.17
N GLY A 172 -14.16 12.02 11.57
CA GLY A 172 -15.44 12.14 12.29
C GLY A 172 -16.23 13.41 11.96
N ALA A 173 -16.94 13.39 10.84
CA ALA A 173 -17.81 14.50 10.41
C ALA A 173 -19.08 14.66 11.27
N TYR A 174 -19.37 13.70 12.16
CA TYR A 174 -20.61 13.62 12.93
C TYR A 174 -20.38 13.57 14.45
N LEU A 175 -19.18 13.93 14.91
CA LEU A 175 -18.80 13.92 16.32
C LEU A 175 -19.70 14.80 17.19
N SER A 176 -19.85 14.39 18.43
CA SER A 176 -20.51 15.12 19.50
C SER A 176 -19.52 16.07 20.18
N TRP A 177 -20.06 16.90 21.08
CA TRP A 177 -19.23 17.74 21.93
C TRP A 177 -18.25 16.93 22.79
N ASP A 178 -18.67 15.82 23.39
CA ASP A 178 -17.83 15.10 24.36
C ASP A 178 -16.65 14.40 23.65
N GLU A 179 -16.89 13.89 22.43
CA GLU A 179 -15.86 13.35 21.55
C GLU A 179 -14.86 14.45 21.10
N TRP A 180 -15.34 15.62 20.67
CA TRP A 180 -14.48 16.78 20.37
C TRP A 180 -13.69 17.27 21.59
N GLN A 181 -14.32 17.37 22.77
CA GLN A 181 -13.67 17.81 24.00
C GLN A 181 -12.55 16.83 24.42
N ARG A 182 -12.77 15.52 24.24
CA ARG A 182 -11.74 14.50 24.45
C ARG A 182 -10.57 14.65 23.46
N ARG A 183 -10.84 14.90 22.17
CA ARG A 183 -9.79 15.16 21.16
C ARG A 183 -8.98 16.41 21.51
N ILE A 184 -9.62 17.52 21.89
CA ILE A 184 -8.94 18.77 22.31
C ILE A 184 -8.07 18.55 23.56
N ASP A 185 -8.60 17.87 24.59
CA ASP A 185 -7.83 17.58 25.80
C ASP A 185 -6.60 16.70 25.48
N ALA A 186 -6.71 15.71 24.57
CA ALA A 186 -5.58 14.90 24.12
C ALA A 186 -4.53 15.73 23.35
N LEU A 187 -4.95 16.56 22.39
CA LEU A 187 -4.03 17.44 21.64
C LEU A 187 -3.27 18.39 22.58
N ALA A 188 -3.91 18.89 23.66
CA ALA A 188 -3.26 19.72 24.66
C ALA A 188 -2.20 18.97 25.52
N LEU A 189 -2.45 17.70 25.86
CA LEU A 189 -1.44 16.82 26.50
C LEU A 189 -0.23 16.61 25.59
N HIS A 190 -0.44 16.61 24.27
CA HIS A 190 0.59 16.56 23.23
C HIS A 190 1.20 17.93 22.87
N GLY A 191 0.83 19.03 23.55
CA GLY A 191 1.45 20.34 23.34
C GLY A 191 1.10 21.07 22.06
N VAL A 192 0.03 20.64 21.38
CA VAL A 192 -0.57 21.40 20.27
C VAL A 192 -1.10 22.74 20.79
N ASN A 193 -0.75 23.82 20.10
CA ASN A 193 -1.19 25.19 20.44
C ASN A 193 -2.02 25.85 19.34
N GLU A 194 -2.19 25.21 18.19
CA GLU A 194 -2.97 25.66 17.04
C GLU A 194 -3.78 24.49 16.46
N VAL A 195 -5.09 24.67 16.31
CA VAL A 195 -6.01 23.60 15.84
C VAL A 195 -6.94 24.16 14.77
N LEU A 196 -7.00 23.51 13.61
CA LEU A 196 -7.91 23.86 12.52
C LEU A 196 -9.37 23.53 12.87
N VAL A 197 -10.33 24.42 12.58
CA VAL A 197 -11.76 24.20 12.86
C VAL A 197 -12.62 24.47 11.62
N TYR A 198 -12.91 23.39 10.87
CA TYR A 198 -13.79 23.40 9.69
C TYR A 198 -15.28 23.18 10.02
N GLU A 199 -15.58 22.65 11.22
CA GLU A 199 -16.94 22.51 11.74
C GLU A 199 -17.72 23.85 11.70
N GLY A 200 -18.96 23.83 11.19
CA GLY A 200 -19.89 24.96 11.25
C GLY A 200 -19.62 26.11 10.28
N GLN A 201 -18.66 26.00 9.36
CA GLN A 201 -18.32 27.06 8.41
C GLN A 201 -19.39 27.22 7.31
N GLU A 202 -20.20 26.21 7.07
CA GLU A 202 -21.39 26.25 6.23
C GLU A 202 -22.41 27.32 6.70
N ALA A 203 -22.51 27.56 8.02
CA ALA A 203 -23.35 28.62 8.59
C ALA A 203 -22.79 30.03 8.32
N VAL A 204 -21.46 30.15 8.18
CA VAL A 204 -20.78 31.41 7.82
C VAL A 204 -21.10 31.76 6.37
N TYR A 205 -20.89 30.81 5.46
CA TYR A 205 -21.24 30.95 4.05
C TYR A 205 -22.73 31.25 3.87
N GLN A 206 -23.63 30.53 4.56
CA GLN A 206 -25.07 30.79 4.45
C GLN A 206 -25.43 32.25 4.83
N ARG A 207 -24.89 32.77 5.94
CA ARG A 207 -25.17 34.14 6.41
C ARG A 207 -24.52 35.22 5.55
N ALA A 208 -23.35 34.96 4.98
CA ALA A 208 -22.71 35.88 4.06
C ALA A 208 -23.51 35.97 2.74
N PHE A 209 -23.79 34.83 2.11
CA PHE A 209 -24.37 34.78 0.76
C PHE A 209 -25.86 35.19 0.72
N GLN A 210 -26.56 35.15 1.86
CA GLN A 210 -27.87 35.80 2.01
C GLN A 210 -27.87 37.31 1.73
N GLN A 211 -26.71 37.97 1.81
CA GLN A 211 -26.55 39.39 1.45
C GLN A 211 -26.32 39.59 -0.06
N PHE A 212 -26.05 38.51 -0.81
CA PHE A 212 -25.68 38.50 -2.24
C PHE A 212 -26.69 37.73 -3.11
N GLY A 213 -27.97 37.75 -2.70
CA GLY A 213 -29.08 37.22 -3.50
C GLY A 213 -29.35 35.71 -3.37
N TYR A 214 -28.76 35.03 -2.39
CA TYR A 214 -29.01 33.60 -2.14
C TYR A 214 -30.01 33.38 -1.00
N SER A 215 -31.02 32.55 -1.24
CA SER A 215 -31.92 32.10 -0.18
C SER A 215 -31.24 31.04 0.70
N ALA A 216 -31.82 30.78 1.88
CA ALA A 216 -31.40 29.63 2.70
C ALA A 216 -31.57 28.29 1.97
N GLU A 217 -32.48 28.20 0.99
CA GLU A 217 -32.66 27.01 0.16
C GLU A 217 -31.57 26.85 -0.91
N ASP A 218 -31.16 27.95 -1.58
CA ASP A 218 -30.05 27.94 -2.53
C ASP A 218 -28.77 27.44 -1.84
N MET A 219 -28.45 28.00 -0.67
CA MET A 219 -27.23 27.64 0.07
C MET A 219 -27.25 26.16 0.50
N ARG A 220 -28.40 25.65 0.96
CA ARG A 220 -28.55 24.24 1.36
C ARG A 220 -28.44 23.25 0.20
N LYS A 221 -28.64 23.68 -1.05
CA LYS A 221 -28.41 22.88 -2.26
C LYS A 221 -26.96 22.93 -2.73
N TRP A 222 -26.26 24.05 -2.48
CA TRP A 222 -24.86 24.25 -2.87
C TRP A 222 -23.87 23.57 -1.90
N ILE A 223 -24.18 23.59 -0.61
CA ILE A 223 -23.38 23.00 0.48
C ILE A 223 -23.65 21.49 0.58
N PRO A 224 -22.62 20.63 0.51
CA PRO A 224 -22.77 19.18 0.69
C PRO A 224 -22.98 18.78 2.15
N GLN A 225 -23.30 17.51 2.37
CA GLN A 225 -23.39 16.91 3.71
C GLN A 225 -22.00 16.85 4.39
N PRO A 226 -21.95 16.82 5.74
CA PRO A 226 -20.71 17.01 6.50
C PRO A 226 -19.50 16.18 6.06
N ALA A 227 -19.67 14.90 5.73
CA ALA A 227 -18.52 14.04 5.45
C ALA A 227 -17.71 14.48 4.21
N HIS A 228 -18.31 15.30 3.32
CA HIS A 228 -17.66 15.87 2.14
C HIS A 228 -17.36 17.38 2.23
N GLN A 229 -17.68 18.07 3.34
CA GLN A 229 -17.56 19.54 3.42
C GLN A 229 -16.12 20.05 3.33
N ALA A 230 -15.12 19.27 3.74
CA ALA A 230 -13.71 19.62 3.60
C ALA A 230 -13.32 19.98 2.14
N TRP A 231 -13.77 19.21 1.15
CA TRP A 231 -13.46 19.47 -0.27
C TRP A 231 -14.26 20.62 -0.85
N TRP A 232 -15.44 20.90 -0.32
CA TRP A 232 -16.18 22.13 -0.65
C TRP A 232 -15.48 23.38 -0.12
N LEU A 233 -14.97 23.35 1.12
CA LEU A 233 -14.17 24.43 1.69
C LEU A 233 -12.88 24.67 0.91
N LEU A 234 -12.23 23.60 0.40
CA LEU A 234 -11.07 23.65 -0.50
C LEU A 234 -11.40 24.07 -1.96
N GLN A 235 -12.65 24.44 -2.28
CA GLN A 235 -13.11 24.77 -3.63
C GLN A 235 -13.04 23.62 -4.65
N ASN A 236 -12.93 22.37 -4.22
CA ASN A 236 -12.80 21.19 -5.08
C ASN A 236 -14.15 20.61 -5.53
N MET A 237 -15.25 20.86 -4.81
CA MET A 237 -16.58 20.38 -5.19
C MET A 237 -17.70 21.26 -4.63
N CYS A 238 -18.91 21.11 -5.16
CA CYS A 238 -20.15 21.57 -4.53
C CYS A 238 -21.28 20.58 -4.84
N CYS A 239 -22.47 20.87 -4.30
CA CYS A 239 -23.73 20.50 -4.95
C CYS A 239 -24.07 19.00 -5.07
N THR A 240 -23.36 18.10 -4.38
CA THR A 240 -23.64 16.65 -4.40
C THR A 240 -24.62 16.21 -3.31
N GLY A 241 -25.26 15.06 -3.54
CA GLY A 241 -26.11 14.39 -2.56
C GLY A 241 -27.45 15.10 -2.28
N SER A 242 -28.03 14.81 -1.12
CA SER A 242 -29.26 15.48 -0.67
C SER A 242 -28.94 16.84 -0.03
N PRO A 243 -29.75 17.89 -0.24
CA PRO A 243 -29.55 19.20 0.39
C PRO A 243 -29.45 19.11 1.91
N ILE A 244 -28.45 19.76 2.50
CA ILE A 244 -28.29 19.83 3.96
C ILE A 244 -29.50 20.54 4.62
N SER A 245 -29.92 20.10 5.82
CA SER A 245 -31.02 20.75 6.53
C SER A 245 -30.56 22.00 7.28
N GLN A 246 -31.50 22.92 7.56
CA GLN A 246 -31.19 24.06 8.41
C GLN A 246 -30.86 23.64 9.85
N GLN A 247 -31.51 22.57 10.34
CA GLN A 247 -31.26 22.04 11.68
C GLN A 247 -29.82 21.56 11.81
N LEU A 248 -29.26 20.92 10.79
CA LEU A 248 -27.89 20.41 10.82
C LEU A 248 -26.88 21.56 10.78
N ILE A 249 -27.10 22.56 9.91
CA ILE A 249 -26.30 23.81 9.88
C ILE A 249 -26.31 24.50 11.25
N ASP A 250 -27.47 24.72 11.85
CA ASP A 250 -27.61 25.41 13.14
C ASP A 250 -26.94 24.62 14.28
N ARG A 251 -27.03 23.28 14.23
CA ARG A 251 -26.44 22.37 15.21
C ARG A 251 -24.91 22.30 15.12
N ARG A 252 -24.35 22.23 13.91
CA ARG A 252 -22.91 22.27 13.67
C ARG A 252 -22.32 23.63 14.03
N ALA A 253 -23.03 24.73 13.75
CA ALA A 253 -22.64 26.06 14.25
C ALA A 253 -22.62 26.15 15.79
N ALA A 254 -23.56 25.52 16.48
CA ALA A 254 -23.55 25.45 17.94
C ALA A 254 -22.39 24.61 18.48
N LEU A 255 -22.00 23.52 17.79
CA LEU A 255 -20.85 22.69 18.13
C LEU A 255 -19.52 23.45 17.90
N ALA A 256 -19.36 24.06 16.72
CA ALA A 256 -18.21 24.87 16.34
C ALA A 256 -17.89 25.97 17.37
N ARG A 257 -18.91 26.69 17.85
CA ARG A 257 -18.74 27.68 18.93
C ARG A 257 -18.12 27.07 20.19
N ARG A 258 -18.60 25.91 20.63
CA ARG A 258 -18.07 25.23 21.84
C ARG A 258 -16.62 24.77 21.64
N ILE A 259 -16.27 24.29 20.44
CA ILE A 259 -14.90 23.91 20.07
C ILE A 259 -13.99 25.13 20.17
N VAL A 260 -14.35 26.21 19.48
CA VAL A 260 -13.58 27.46 19.42
C VAL A 260 -13.41 28.10 20.80
N ASP A 261 -14.47 28.16 21.61
CA ASP A 261 -14.40 28.70 22.97
C ASP A 261 -13.49 27.85 23.88
N ARG A 262 -13.55 26.51 23.76
CA ARG A 262 -12.70 25.60 24.55
C ARG A 262 -11.22 25.67 24.16
N LEU A 263 -10.91 25.88 22.88
CA LEU A 263 -9.55 26.12 22.41
C LEU A 263 -9.00 27.41 23.05
N ARG A 264 -9.76 28.52 22.98
CA ARG A 264 -9.39 29.80 23.61
C ARG A 264 -9.21 29.70 25.12
N ASP A 265 -10.12 29.01 25.81
CA ASP A 265 -10.02 28.73 27.25
C ASP A 265 -8.69 28.05 27.62
N LEU A 266 -8.20 27.13 26.78
CA LEU A 266 -6.91 26.48 26.99
C LEU A 266 -5.70 27.35 26.60
N GLY A 267 -5.92 28.48 25.92
CA GLY A 267 -4.85 29.25 25.27
C GLY A 267 -4.32 28.62 23.99
N ILE A 268 -5.15 27.81 23.31
CA ILE A 268 -4.92 27.22 22.00
C ILE A 268 -5.59 28.13 20.96
N THR A 269 -4.89 28.45 19.87
CA THR A 269 -5.42 29.25 18.77
C THR A 269 -6.38 28.40 17.92
N PRO A 270 -7.67 28.77 17.80
CA PRO A 270 -8.57 28.17 16.83
C PRO A 270 -8.25 28.73 15.44
N VAL A 271 -7.61 27.95 14.57
CA VAL A 271 -7.34 28.38 13.19
C VAL A 271 -8.63 28.21 12.40
N LEU A 272 -9.18 29.31 11.89
CA LEU A 272 -10.45 29.33 11.15
C LEU A 272 -10.20 29.46 9.64
N PRO A 273 -11.09 29.00 8.74
CA PRO A 273 -10.98 29.33 7.32
C PRO A 273 -11.11 30.83 7.09
N GLY A 274 -10.28 31.37 6.20
CA GLY A 274 -10.47 32.72 5.64
C GLY A 274 -11.24 32.68 4.32
N TYR A 275 -11.58 33.86 3.79
CA TYR A 275 -12.26 33.98 2.49
C TYR A 275 -11.29 34.34 1.37
N TYR A 276 -11.28 33.51 0.32
CA TYR A 276 -10.39 33.65 -0.83
C TYR A 276 -11.09 33.45 -2.19
N GLY A 277 -12.41 33.68 -2.24
CA GLY A 277 -13.15 33.89 -3.50
C GLY A 277 -14.12 32.77 -3.89
N THR A 278 -14.44 31.83 -2.99
CA THR A 278 -15.40 30.75 -3.28
C THR A 278 -16.81 31.31 -3.52
N VAL A 279 -17.40 31.08 -4.69
CA VAL A 279 -18.80 31.47 -5.00
C VAL A 279 -19.54 30.38 -5.81
N PRO A 280 -20.89 30.33 -5.78
CA PRO A 280 -21.67 29.50 -6.70
C PRO A 280 -21.49 29.93 -8.17
N THR A 281 -21.72 29.01 -9.10
CA THR A 281 -21.51 29.22 -10.55
C THR A 281 -22.49 30.20 -11.21
N ASP A 282 -23.55 30.64 -10.49
CA ASP A 282 -24.50 31.67 -10.92
C ASP A 282 -24.23 33.08 -10.31
N PHE A 283 -23.10 33.26 -9.61
CA PHE A 283 -22.86 34.47 -8.79
C PHE A 283 -22.89 35.79 -9.57
N GLU A 284 -22.28 35.86 -10.75
CA GLU A 284 -22.33 37.06 -11.61
C GLU A 284 -23.76 37.42 -12.03
N THR A 285 -24.62 36.41 -12.23
CA THR A 285 -26.01 36.62 -12.65
C THR A 285 -26.82 37.25 -11.52
N ARG A 286 -26.53 36.90 -10.27
CA ARG A 286 -27.17 37.49 -9.07
C ARG A 286 -26.53 38.81 -8.63
N ASN A 287 -25.25 39.02 -8.93
CA ASN A 287 -24.45 40.16 -8.47
C ASN A 287 -23.77 40.86 -9.67
N PRO A 288 -24.51 41.69 -10.44
CA PRO A 288 -23.98 42.36 -11.63
C PRO A 288 -22.75 43.23 -11.31
N GLY A 289 -21.65 42.97 -12.02
CA GLY A 289 -20.36 43.63 -11.79
C GLY A 289 -19.34 42.79 -11.01
N ALA A 290 -19.74 41.62 -10.51
CA ALA A 290 -18.79 40.56 -10.16
C ALA A 290 -18.09 40.04 -11.44
N ASN A 291 -16.87 39.54 -11.26
CA ASN A 291 -16.08 38.84 -12.28
C ASN A 291 -15.65 37.50 -11.67
N THR A 292 -16.03 36.38 -12.27
CA THR A 292 -15.69 35.03 -11.80
C THR A 292 -14.89 34.28 -12.85
N VAL A 293 -14.04 33.38 -12.38
CA VAL A 293 -13.30 32.45 -13.24
C VAL A 293 -13.92 31.08 -13.07
N PRO A 294 -14.59 30.53 -14.10
CA PRO A 294 -15.21 29.22 -13.99
C PRO A 294 -14.19 28.13 -13.68
N GLN A 295 -14.33 27.38 -12.59
CA GLN A 295 -13.27 26.46 -12.15
C GLN A 295 -13.33 25.07 -12.83
N GLY A 296 -14.46 24.71 -13.46
CA GLY A 296 -14.61 23.43 -14.14
C GLY A 296 -14.87 22.29 -13.15
N THR A 297 -14.13 21.18 -13.26
CA THR A 297 -14.30 20.02 -12.39
C THR A 297 -13.01 19.56 -11.72
N TRP A 298 -13.13 18.90 -10.56
CA TRP A 298 -12.07 18.13 -9.90
C TRP A 298 -12.58 16.71 -9.72
N ASN A 299 -11.83 15.71 -10.22
CA ASN A 299 -12.25 14.31 -10.27
C ASN A 299 -13.70 14.08 -10.77
N GLY A 300 -14.17 14.90 -11.74
CA GLY A 300 -15.53 14.81 -12.30
C GLY A 300 -16.60 15.67 -11.61
N LEU A 301 -16.32 16.20 -10.42
CA LEU A 301 -17.25 16.98 -9.60
C LEU A 301 -17.21 18.46 -9.94
N GLU A 302 -18.36 19.14 -9.98
CA GLU A 302 -18.44 20.59 -10.26
C GLU A 302 -17.74 21.39 -9.16
N ARG A 303 -16.75 22.21 -9.55
CA ARG A 303 -16.08 23.14 -8.63
C ARG A 303 -16.90 24.42 -8.52
N PRO A 304 -17.00 25.05 -7.32
CA PRO A 304 -17.47 26.42 -7.20
C PRO A 304 -16.56 27.37 -8.01
N ASP A 305 -17.13 28.46 -8.48
CA ASP A 305 -16.43 29.47 -9.25
C ASP A 305 -15.53 30.34 -8.36
N TRP A 306 -14.48 30.90 -8.96
CA TRP A 306 -13.53 31.76 -8.25
C TRP A 306 -13.80 33.22 -8.55
N LEU A 307 -14.35 33.94 -7.57
CA LEU A 307 -14.55 35.40 -7.61
C LEU A 307 -13.20 36.11 -7.63
N ASP A 308 -12.95 36.90 -8.67
CA ASP A 308 -11.73 37.66 -8.91
C ASP A 308 -11.39 38.55 -7.70
N PRO A 309 -10.31 38.24 -6.94
CA PRO A 309 -9.99 38.99 -5.74
C PRO A 309 -9.57 40.44 -6.00
N THR A 310 -9.22 40.79 -7.24
CA THR A 310 -8.86 42.17 -7.61
C THR A 310 -10.07 43.07 -7.84
N GLY A 311 -11.28 42.50 -7.97
CA GLY A 311 -12.53 43.22 -8.17
C GLY A 311 -13.16 43.76 -6.87
N PRO A 312 -13.97 44.84 -6.95
CA PRO A 312 -14.60 45.45 -5.76
C PRO A 312 -15.63 44.55 -5.08
N GLU A 313 -16.24 43.60 -5.79
CA GLU A 313 -17.21 42.66 -5.21
C GLU A 313 -16.54 41.67 -4.24
N PHE A 314 -15.30 41.24 -4.50
CA PHE A 314 -14.56 40.37 -3.59
C PHE A 314 -14.44 40.99 -2.20
N GLY A 315 -14.06 42.28 -2.11
CA GLY A 315 -13.95 42.98 -0.83
C GLY A 315 -15.26 43.03 -0.04
N LYS A 316 -16.42 43.11 -0.72
CA LYS A 316 -17.73 43.07 -0.07
C LYS A 316 -18.05 41.69 0.47
N VAL A 317 -17.85 40.64 -0.32
CA VAL A 317 -18.13 39.25 0.10
C VAL A 317 -17.18 38.82 1.22
N ALA A 318 -15.90 39.17 1.13
CA ALA A 318 -14.91 38.94 2.19
C ALA A 318 -15.33 39.62 3.51
N ALA A 319 -15.72 40.90 3.46
CA ALA A 319 -16.19 41.62 4.65
C ALA A 319 -17.44 40.97 5.27
N ALA A 320 -18.42 40.57 4.45
CA ALA A 320 -19.62 39.87 4.91
C ALA A 320 -19.31 38.49 5.52
N PHE A 321 -18.39 37.74 4.92
CA PHE A 321 -17.89 36.46 5.44
C PHE A 321 -17.24 36.63 6.81
N TYR A 322 -16.22 37.49 6.93
CA TYR A 322 -15.53 37.69 8.21
C TYR A 322 -16.43 38.30 9.28
N GLN A 323 -17.40 39.15 8.91
CA GLN A 323 -18.43 39.64 9.83
C GLN A 323 -19.32 38.49 10.35
N ALA A 324 -19.82 37.63 9.46
CA ALA A 324 -20.65 36.48 9.83
C ALA A 324 -19.86 35.48 10.71
N GLN A 325 -18.61 35.19 10.36
CA GLN A 325 -17.72 34.32 11.12
C GLN A 325 -17.43 34.88 12.51
N THR A 326 -17.13 36.18 12.61
CA THR A 326 -16.90 36.87 13.90
C THR A 326 -18.14 36.87 14.79
N GLN A 327 -19.34 37.04 14.22
CA GLN A 327 -20.59 36.97 14.99
C GLN A 327 -20.93 35.54 15.46
N LEU A 328 -20.53 34.53 14.68
CA LEU A 328 -20.74 33.13 15.02
C LEU A 328 -19.72 32.62 16.04
N TYR A 329 -18.43 32.86 15.81
CA TYR A 329 -17.33 32.19 16.51
C TYR A 329 -16.33 33.16 17.18
N GLY A 330 -16.45 34.47 16.99
CA GLY A 330 -15.44 35.45 17.43
C GLY A 330 -14.19 35.46 16.56
N GLN A 331 -13.27 36.37 16.83
CA GLN A 331 -12.04 36.54 16.04
C GLN A 331 -10.97 35.49 16.37
N SER A 332 -10.08 35.22 15.43
CA SER A 332 -8.84 34.46 15.62
C SER A 332 -7.62 35.33 15.29
N THR A 333 -6.43 34.83 15.57
CA THR A 333 -5.14 35.40 15.15
C THR A 333 -4.56 34.66 13.93
N MET A 334 -5.17 33.55 13.48
CA MET A 334 -4.68 32.73 12.38
C MET A 334 -5.84 32.23 11.52
N TYR A 335 -5.72 32.41 10.20
CA TYR A 335 -6.77 32.06 9.23
C TYR A 335 -6.18 31.25 8.07
N LYS A 336 -6.78 30.09 7.76
CA LYS A 336 -6.30 29.18 6.72
C LYS A 336 -6.98 29.44 5.38
N MET A 337 -6.20 29.59 4.30
CA MET A 337 -6.70 29.87 2.94
C MET A 337 -5.75 29.31 1.88
N ASP A 338 -6.28 28.59 0.89
CA ASP A 338 -5.50 27.85 -0.11
C ASP A 338 -6.04 28.09 -1.52
N LEU A 339 -5.54 29.14 -2.18
CA LEU A 339 -5.97 29.54 -3.52
C LEU A 339 -5.60 28.48 -4.57
N LEU A 340 -6.58 28.10 -5.40
CA LEU A 340 -6.37 27.19 -6.54
C LEU A 340 -5.75 25.85 -6.10
N HIS A 341 -6.28 25.31 -5.00
CA HIS A 341 -5.90 24.01 -4.45
C HIS A 341 -6.27 22.86 -5.42
N GLU A 342 -5.31 21.92 -5.58
CA GLU A 342 -5.37 20.76 -6.49
C GLU A 342 -5.93 21.09 -7.89
N GLY A 343 -5.33 22.10 -8.50
CA GLY A 343 -5.69 22.56 -9.83
C GLY A 343 -6.31 23.94 -9.77
N GLY A 344 -7.61 24.02 -10.08
CA GLY A 344 -8.27 25.28 -10.40
C GLY A 344 -7.60 26.01 -11.58
N ARG A 345 -8.05 27.21 -11.89
CA ARG A 345 -7.40 28.09 -12.86
C ARG A 345 -7.62 29.55 -12.54
N ALA A 346 -6.57 30.35 -12.68
CA ALA A 346 -6.64 31.80 -12.50
C ALA A 346 -7.29 32.52 -13.70
N GLY A 347 -7.36 31.88 -14.87
CA GLY A 347 -7.88 32.52 -16.09
C GLY A 347 -7.03 33.74 -16.46
N SER A 348 -7.67 34.90 -16.59
CA SER A 348 -7.01 36.20 -16.79
C SER A 348 -6.65 36.93 -15.49
N VAL A 349 -7.05 36.41 -14.32
CA VAL A 349 -6.81 37.06 -13.02
C VAL A 349 -5.33 36.92 -12.64
N PRO A 350 -4.60 38.02 -12.38
CA PRO A 350 -3.19 37.95 -12.05
C PRO A 350 -2.99 37.47 -10.59
N VAL A 351 -2.40 36.29 -10.43
CA VAL A 351 -2.30 35.56 -9.14
C VAL A 351 -1.62 36.37 -8.04
N GLY A 352 -0.56 37.13 -8.34
CA GLY A 352 0.13 37.97 -7.35
C GLY A 352 -0.77 39.07 -6.76
N PRO A 353 -1.30 40.00 -7.59
CA PRO A 353 -2.30 40.98 -7.16
C PRO A 353 -3.54 40.37 -6.47
N ALA A 354 -4.05 39.24 -6.97
CA ALA A 354 -5.16 38.54 -6.34
C ALA A 354 -4.79 38.02 -4.93
N SER A 355 -3.61 37.41 -4.77
CA SER A 355 -3.09 36.98 -3.47
C SER A 355 -2.93 38.14 -2.49
N LYS A 356 -2.42 39.27 -2.98
CA LYS A 356 -2.33 40.49 -2.16
C LYS A 356 -3.71 41.00 -1.75
N ALA A 357 -4.71 40.97 -2.63
CA ALA A 357 -6.06 41.39 -2.28
C ALA A 357 -6.73 40.45 -1.24
N VAL A 358 -6.47 39.13 -1.30
CA VAL A 358 -6.89 38.18 -0.25
C VAL A 358 -6.24 38.53 1.09
N GLN A 359 -4.93 38.82 1.12
CA GLN A 359 -4.24 39.22 2.34
C GLN A 359 -4.74 40.57 2.88
N ASP A 360 -4.94 41.56 2.02
CA ASP A 360 -5.43 42.89 2.40
C ASP A 360 -6.87 42.81 2.95
N ALA A 361 -7.70 41.91 2.43
CA ALA A 361 -9.04 41.65 2.96
C ALA A 361 -9.02 40.95 4.33
N LEU A 362 -8.08 40.02 4.56
CA LEU A 362 -7.85 39.44 5.89
C LEU A 362 -7.38 40.51 6.89
N GLU A 363 -6.37 41.31 6.54
CA GLU A 363 -5.83 42.37 7.41
C GLU A 363 -6.90 43.44 7.73
N ALA A 364 -7.77 43.77 6.78
CA ALA A 364 -8.87 44.71 6.99
C ALA A 364 -9.92 44.20 7.99
N ALA A 365 -10.20 42.89 8.00
CA ALA A 365 -11.15 42.26 8.93
C ALA A 365 -10.51 41.94 10.29
N HIS A 366 -9.25 41.51 10.28
CA HIS A 366 -8.51 40.97 11.41
C HIS A 366 -7.05 41.50 11.43
N PRO A 367 -6.84 42.76 11.84
CA PRO A 367 -5.52 43.40 11.79
C PRO A 367 -4.44 42.61 12.52
N GLY A 368 -3.37 42.29 11.81
CA GLY A 368 -2.21 41.56 12.29
C GLY A 368 -2.36 40.04 12.37
N ALA A 369 -3.47 39.46 11.89
CA ALA A 369 -3.64 38.02 11.81
C ALA A 369 -2.66 37.38 10.80
N LEU A 370 -2.34 36.09 11.01
CA LEU A 370 -1.52 35.33 10.07
C LEU A 370 -2.40 34.59 9.06
N TRP A 371 -2.03 34.68 7.78
CA TRP A 371 -2.50 33.78 6.74
C TRP A 371 -1.73 32.45 6.87
N VAL A 372 -2.43 31.40 7.28
CA VAL A 372 -1.94 30.01 7.26
C VAL A 372 -2.20 29.39 5.89
N ILE A 373 -1.19 28.78 5.28
CA ILE A 373 -1.28 28.23 3.92
C ILE A 373 -0.59 26.87 3.84
N LEU A 374 -1.18 25.92 3.13
CA LEU A 374 -0.70 24.55 3.00
C LEU A 374 0.47 24.46 2.00
N GLY A 375 1.60 23.92 2.44
CA GLY A 375 2.65 23.45 1.53
C GLY A 375 2.22 22.13 0.89
N TRP A 376 1.66 22.18 -0.32
CA TRP A 376 1.19 21.02 -1.08
C TRP A 376 1.26 21.29 -2.59
N GLN A 377 1.88 20.36 -3.33
CA GLN A 377 2.09 20.45 -4.78
C GLN A 377 2.73 21.80 -5.22
N SER A 378 1.92 22.72 -5.77
CA SER A 378 2.35 24.05 -6.24
C SER A 378 1.95 25.20 -5.30
N ASN A 379 1.40 24.88 -4.13
CA ASN A 379 0.99 25.83 -3.10
C ASN A 379 2.03 25.88 -1.96
N PRO A 380 2.40 27.07 -1.43
CA PRO A 380 2.10 28.39 -1.97
C PRO A 380 2.71 28.61 -3.36
N ARG A 381 1.96 29.26 -4.26
CA ARG A 381 2.47 29.63 -5.58
C ARG A 381 3.57 30.68 -5.44
N LYS A 382 4.56 30.65 -6.33
CA LYS A 382 5.67 31.60 -6.32
C LYS A 382 5.17 33.05 -6.41
N GLU A 383 4.20 33.29 -7.28
CA GLU A 383 3.57 34.59 -7.50
C GLU A 383 2.83 35.10 -6.25
N THR A 384 2.29 34.18 -5.42
CA THR A 384 1.71 34.50 -4.12
C THR A 384 2.81 34.98 -3.16
N LEU A 385 3.88 34.20 -3.00
CA LEU A 385 4.99 34.53 -2.10
C LEU A 385 5.73 35.82 -2.48
N GLU A 386 5.83 36.13 -3.78
CA GLU A 386 6.46 37.37 -4.27
C GLU A 386 5.59 38.62 -4.07
N ALA A 387 4.27 38.49 -3.91
CA ALA A 387 3.32 39.60 -3.86
C ALA A 387 2.82 39.97 -2.44
N VAL A 388 2.81 39.02 -1.50
CA VAL A 388 2.26 39.21 -0.14
C VAL A 388 3.31 39.71 0.86
N ASP A 389 2.86 40.34 1.95
CA ASP A 389 3.67 40.49 3.16
C ASP A 389 3.87 39.12 3.83
N ARG A 390 5.01 38.49 3.55
CA ARG A 390 5.41 37.20 4.11
C ARG A 390 5.61 37.22 5.62
N SER A 391 5.72 38.38 6.28
CA SER A 391 5.71 38.47 7.74
C SER A 391 4.34 38.23 8.36
N ARG A 392 3.28 38.23 7.54
CA ARG A 392 1.89 37.88 7.88
C ARG A 392 1.45 36.54 7.28
N MET A 393 2.39 35.67 6.94
CA MET A 393 2.13 34.34 6.39
C MET A 393 2.88 33.26 7.18
N PHE A 394 2.23 32.12 7.39
CA PHE A 394 2.83 30.93 7.99
C PHE A 394 2.49 29.70 7.16
N ILE A 395 3.50 28.95 6.72
CA ILE A 395 3.30 27.80 5.83
C ILE A 395 3.27 26.52 6.66
N VAL A 396 2.17 25.77 6.60
CA VAL A 396 2.09 24.41 7.17
C VAL A 396 2.44 23.42 6.06
N ASP A 397 3.69 22.95 6.03
CA ASP A 397 4.22 22.17 4.91
C ASP A 397 3.91 20.67 5.07
N GLY A 398 2.97 20.15 4.29
CA GLY A 398 2.50 18.75 4.43
C GLY A 398 3.45 17.68 3.90
N ILE A 399 4.60 18.07 3.33
CA ILE A 399 5.50 17.16 2.61
C ILE A 399 6.99 17.34 2.95
N THR A 400 7.30 17.93 4.11
CA THR A 400 8.70 18.23 4.48
C THR A 400 9.58 16.97 4.56
N GLU A 401 8.98 15.81 4.84
CA GLU A 401 9.64 14.51 4.87
C GLU A 401 10.05 13.96 3.50
N GLN A 402 9.62 14.55 2.38
CA GLN A 402 9.97 14.05 1.04
C GLN A 402 11.45 14.35 0.67
N PRO A 403 12.16 13.42 -0.01
CA PRO A 403 13.58 13.60 -0.35
C PRO A 403 13.83 14.70 -1.39
N SER A 404 12.79 15.11 -2.13
CA SER A 404 12.79 16.27 -3.02
C SER A 404 12.90 17.60 -2.26
N VAL A 405 12.42 17.65 -1.02
CA VAL A 405 12.47 18.84 -0.17
C VAL A 405 13.84 18.95 0.49
N THR A 406 14.64 19.90 0.00
CA THR A 406 16.05 20.10 0.39
C THR A 406 16.35 21.48 0.96
N ASP A 407 15.64 22.53 0.54
CA ASP A 407 15.91 23.92 0.97
C ASP A 407 14.63 24.78 1.02
N ARG A 408 13.81 24.58 2.06
CA ARG A 408 12.56 25.36 2.22
C ARG A 408 12.77 26.86 2.42
N GLU A 409 13.91 27.29 2.98
CA GLU A 409 14.26 28.72 3.01
C GLU A 409 14.35 29.32 1.59
N LYS A 410 14.79 28.54 0.60
CA LYS A 410 14.79 28.96 -0.80
C LYS A 410 13.41 28.80 -1.44
N ASP A 411 12.78 27.64 -1.31
CA ASP A 411 11.49 27.34 -1.96
C ASP A 411 10.38 28.30 -1.52
N PHE A 412 10.34 28.63 -0.22
CA PHE A 412 9.37 29.53 0.37
C PHE A 412 9.89 30.97 0.54
N LEU A 413 11.03 31.30 -0.10
CA LEU A 413 11.67 32.62 -0.09
C LEU A 413 11.99 33.18 1.32
N GLY A 414 12.14 32.33 2.34
CA GLY A 414 12.38 32.71 3.74
C GLY A 414 11.11 33.04 4.53
N THR A 415 9.92 32.71 4.02
CA THR A 415 8.67 32.73 4.79
C THR A 415 8.74 31.71 5.93
N GLN A 416 8.17 32.02 7.10
CA GLN A 416 8.17 31.05 8.21
C GLN A 416 7.29 29.84 7.89
N TYR A 417 7.77 28.66 8.27
CA TYR A 417 7.07 27.41 8.04
C TYR A 417 7.15 26.45 9.22
N ALA A 418 6.21 25.51 9.25
CA ALA A 418 6.24 24.33 10.09
C ALA A 418 6.74 23.11 9.29
N PHE A 419 7.58 22.28 9.92
CA PHE A 419 7.88 20.93 9.43
C PHE A 419 6.62 20.07 9.58
N GLY A 420 6.03 19.62 8.49
CA GLY A 420 4.82 18.81 8.53
C GLY A 420 4.99 17.46 7.86
N THR A 421 3.91 16.69 7.94
CA THR A 421 3.79 15.35 7.36
C THR A 421 2.32 15.00 7.16
N ILE A 422 2.04 14.20 6.13
CA ILE A 422 0.74 13.58 5.90
C ILE A 422 0.98 12.08 5.70
N TRP A 423 1.21 11.34 6.79
CA TRP A 423 1.54 9.89 6.77
C TRP A 423 0.38 8.97 6.34
N ASN A 424 -0.81 9.53 6.19
CA ASN A 424 -2.06 8.80 6.01
C ASN A 424 -2.99 9.62 5.12
N PHE A 425 -3.48 9.00 4.04
CA PHE A 425 -4.41 9.55 3.05
C PHE A 425 -5.75 8.80 3.15
N GLY A 426 -6.88 9.45 2.86
CA GLY A 426 -8.23 8.89 2.98
C GLY A 426 -8.67 8.49 4.39
N GLY A 427 -7.78 8.65 5.38
CA GLY A 427 -7.92 8.06 6.71
C GLY A 427 -7.68 6.54 6.76
N HIS A 428 -7.01 5.95 5.77
CA HIS A 428 -6.70 4.50 5.71
C HIS A 428 -6.30 3.92 7.08
N GLN A 429 -6.67 2.66 7.35
CA GLN A 429 -6.22 1.95 8.55
C GLN A 429 -4.83 1.32 8.35
N ASN A 430 -3.88 2.10 7.80
CA ASN A 430 -2.49 1.67 7.62
C ASN A 430 -1.71 1.83 8.93
N LEU A 431 -0.95 0.82 9.34
CA LEU A 431 0.00 0.94 10.45
C LEU A 431 1.38 1.29 9.89
N GLY A 432 1.84 2.52 10.13
CA GLY A 432 3.17 2.97 9.75
C GLY A 432 3.27 4.47 9.45
N ALA A 433 4.48 5.00 9.65
CA ALA A 433 4.83 6.41 9.41
C ALA A 433 6.37 6.59 9.44
N GLY A 434 6.88 7.70 8.91
CA GLY A 434 8.33 7.94 8.74
C GLY A 434 9.09 8.45 9.98
N LEU A 435 8.91 7.86 11.17
CA LEU A 435 9.47 8.40 12.42
C LEU A 435 10.99 8.61 12.37
N THR A 436 11.73 7.68 11.78
CA THR A 436 13.19 7.80 11.61
C THR A 436 13.60 8.98 10.72
N VAL A 437 12.81 9.27 9.67
CA VAL A 437 13.01 10.43 8.79
C VAL A 437 12.71 11.72 9.54
N TRP A 438 11.59 11.78 10.27
CA TRP A 438 11.23 12.95 11.07
C TRP A 438 12.29 13.28 12.14
N ASN A 439 12.72 12.26 12.89
CA ASN A 439 13.75 12.36 13.93
C ASN A 439 15.08 12.94 13.41
N ALA A 440 15.49 12.57 12.19
CA ALA A 440 16.70 13.12 11.59
C ALA A 440 16.46 14.53 11.01
N LYS A 441 15.39 14.69 10.21
CA LYS A 441 15.20 15.84 9.31
C LYS A 441 14.72 17.08 10.05
N PHE A 442 13.82 16.95 11.03
CA PHE A 442 13.33 18.09 11.83
C PHE A 442 14.47 18.82 12.55
N HIS A 443 15.27 18.11 13.33
CA HIS A 443 16.37 18.72 14.09
C HIS A 443 17.47 19.27 13.16
N ALA A 444 17.76 18.60 12.05
CA ALA A 444 18.72 19.10 11.04
C ALA A 444 18.26 20.41 10.38
N MET A 445 17.00 20.50 9.96
CA MET A 445 16.44 21.70 9.34
C MET A 445 16.27 22.84 10.35
N ARG A 446 15.87 22.55 11.60
CA ARG A 446 15.71 23.56 12.68
C ARG A 446 17.05 24.19 13.09
N THR A 447 18.13 23.41 13.10
CA THR A 447 19.46 23.87 13.55
C THR A 447 20.34 24.47 12.44
N LYS A 448 19.87 24.43 11.18
CA LYS A 448 20.51 25.09 10.04
C LYS A 448 20.67 26.61 10.28
N PRO A 449 21.84 27.22 9.99
CA PRO A 449 22.01 28.67 10.09
C PRO A 449 21.02 29.42 9.20
N GLY A 450 20.26 30.34 9.79
CA GLY A 450 19.25 31.12 9.07
C GLY A 450 17.95 30.37 8.75
N SER A 451 17.69 29.23 9.40
CA SER A 451 16.43 28.47 9.25
C SER A 451 15.19 29.35 9.49
N ALA A 452 14.19 29.19 8.64
CA ALA A 452 12.86 29.80 8.81
C ALA A 452 11.84 28.81 9.42
N LEU A 453 12.28 27.59 9.75
CA LEU A 453 11.50 26.58 10.44
C LEU A 453 11.19 27.05 11.86
N ASN A 454 9.91 27.35 12.12
CA ASN A 454 9.41 27.80 13.41
C ASN A 454 8.20 26.99 13.87
N GLY A 455 8.03 25.75 13.38
CA GLY A 455 6.96 24.89 13.86
C GLY A 455 7.00 23.43 13.46
N ILE A 456 6.01 22.69 13.94
CA ILE A 456 5.55 21.40 13.45
C ILE A 456 4.08 21.48 12.99
N ALA A 457 3.71 20.69 11.98
CA ALA A 457 2.35 20.61 11.44
C ALA A 457 1.87 19.15 11.35
N LEU A 458 1.08 18.73 12.34
CA LEU A 458 0.53 17.39 12.47
C LEU A 458 -0.74 17.27 11.60
N MET A 459 -0.59 16.88 10.34
CA MET A 459 -1.66 16.97 9.33
C MET A 459 -1.96 15.64 8.59
N PRO A 460 -2.13 14.50 9.27
CA PRO A 460 -2.68 13.32 8.59
C PRO A 460 -4.10 13.62 8.08
N GLU A 461 -4.52 12.97 7.00
CA GLU A 461 -5.90 13.12 6.51
C GLU A 461 -6.94 12.55 7.48
N ALA A 462 -6.58 11.60 8.35
CA ALA A 462 -7.29 11.36 9.60
C ALA A 462 -6.33 11.13 10.78
N ILE A 463 -6.56 11.81 11.91
CA ILE A 463 -5.67 11.80 13.09
C ILE A 463 -5.93 10.65 14.10
N ASP A 464 -6.98 9.85 13.92
CA ASP A 464 -7.39 8.79 14.87
C ASP A 464 -6.71 7.43 14.65
N ASN A 465 -5.71 7.36 13.78
CA ASN A 465 -4.79 6.24 13.62
C ASN A 465 -3.38 6.56 14.16
N ASN A 466 -2.50 5.54 14.19
CA ASN A 466 -1.06 5.66 14.51
C ASN A 466 -0.74 6.56 15.74
N PRO A 467 -1.27 6.26 16.94
CA PRO A 467 -1.06 7.11 18.14
C PRO A 467 0.42 7.25 18.55
N ALA A 468 1.28 6.31 18.16
CA ALA A 468 2.73 6.43 18.34
C ALA A 468 3.35 7.51 17.44
N ALA A 469 2.85 7.67 16.20
CA ALA A 469 3.28 8.74 15.30
C ALA A 469 2.86 10.12 15.85
N VAL A 470 1.62 10.26 16.35
CA VAL A 470 1.15 11.48 17.03
C VAL A 470 2.04 11.82 18.23
N ALA A 471 2.30 10.84 19.10
CA ALA A 471 3.16 11.03 20.27
C ALA A 471 4.59 11.43 19.88
N PHE A 472 5.21 10.72 18.94
CA PHE A 472 6.58 10.99 18.49
C PHE A 472 6.71 12.37 17.85
N PHE A 473 5.84 12.68 16.90
CA PHE A 473 5.90 13.93 16.12
C PHE A 473 5.69 15.16 17.01
N THR A 474 4.85 15.04 18.04
CA THR A 474 4.60 16.12 19.01
C THR A 474 5.63 16.21 20.14
N ASP A 475 6.46 15.19 20.33
CA ASP A 475 7.60 15.23 21.25
C ASP A 475 8.80 16.00 20.66
N MET A 476 9.06 15.92 19.34
CA MET A 476 10.24 16.54 18.71
C MET A 476 10.49 18.02 19.07
N PRO A 477 9.47 18.91 19.16
CA PRO A 477 9.64 20.29 19.62
C PRO A 477 10.26 20.45 21.01
N TRP A 478 10.12 19.46 21.88
CA TRP A 478 10.55 19.49 23.29
C TRP A 478 11.87 18.75 23.53
N GLU A 479 12.49 18.22 22.48
CA GLU A 479 13.77 17.51 22.53
C GLU A 479 14.89 18.38 21.91
N ASP A 480 16.06 18.42 22.54
CA ASP A 480 17.19 19.25 22.08
C ASP A 480 17.72 18.82 20.69
N GLY A 481 17.66 17.52 20.40
CA GLY A 481 18.21 16.86 19.21
C GLY A 481 17.53 15.51 18.93
N PRO A 482 17.96 14.79 17.88
CA PRO A 482 17.40 13.48 17.54
C PRO A 482 17.50 12.49 18.70
N VAL A 483 16.41 11.78 18.98
CA VAL A 483 16.33 10.82 20.10
C VAL A 483 16.80 9.41 19.69
N ASP A 484 17.21 8.61 20.67
CA ASP A 484 17.38 7.16 20.50
C ASP A 484 15.98 6.52 20.37
N MET A 485 15.65 6.06 19.16
CA MET A 485 14.36 5.44 18.86
C MET A 485 14.07 4.21 19.73
N ASP A 486 15.09 3.42 20.03
CA ASP A 486 14.99 2.18 20.79
C ASP A 486 14.70 2.47 22.27
N ALA A 487 15.26 3.57 22.79
CA ALA A 487 14.94 4.10 24.12
C ALA A 487 13.53 4.73 24.17
N TRP A 488 13.19 5.59 23.20
CA TRP A 488 11.88 6.26 23.13
C TRP A 488 10.73 5.24 23.03
N LEU A 489 10.86 4.23 22.17
CA LEU A 489 9.88 3.13 22.03
C LEU A 489 9.75 2.30 23.32
N SER A 490 10.83 2.16 24.09
CA SER A 490 10.80 1.44 25.38
C SER A 490 10.03 2.22 26.45
N GLU A 491 10.22 3.54 26.53
CA GLU A 491 9.44 4.41 27.43
C GLU A 491 7.97 4.50 26.99
N TYR A 492 7.73 4.64 25.69
CA TYR A 492 6.38 4.68 25.11
C TYR A 492 5.60 3.40 25.44
N ALA A 493 6.18 2.21 25.23
CA ALA A 493 5.56 0.94 25.58
C ALA A 493 5.21 0.84 27.08
N ALA A 494 6.12 1.29 27.96
CA ALA A 494 5.90 1.28 29.41
C ALA A 494 4.76 2.23 29.84
N ALA A 495 4.73 3.45 29.30
CA ALA A 495 3.66 4.41 29.54
C ALA A 495 2.31 3.93 29.03
N ARG A 496 2.30 3.38 27.81
CA ARG A 496 1.09 2.95 27.09
C ARG A 496 0.37 1.79 27.75
N TYR A 497 1.08 0.88 28.41
CA TYR A 497 0.47 -0.30 29.05
C TYR A 497 0.42 -0.25 30.59
N GLY A 498 1.14 0.69 31.24
CA GLY A 498 1.02 0.91 32.69
C GLY A 498 2.28 0.62 33.51
N ALA A 499 3.23 -0.08 32.92
CA ALA A 499 4.50 -0.47 33.53
C ALA A 499 5.45 -1.00 32.46
N ALA A 500 6.74 -1.03 32.79
CA ALA A 500 7.73 -1.73 31.98
C ALA A 500 7.45 -3.25 31.94
N ASP A 501 7.33 -3.79 30.74
CA ASP A 501 7.17 -5.22 30.45
C ASP A 501 8.10 -5.59 29.28
N PRO A 502 8.88 -6.68 29.36
CA PRO A 502 9.88 -7.00 28.35
C PRO A 502 9.27 -7.37 27.00
N HIS A 503 8.08 -7.95 26.97
CA HIS A 503 7.38 -8.31 25.73
C HIS A 503 6.73 -7.07 25.10
N ALA A 504 6.22 -6.15 25.92
CA ALA A 504 5.74 -4.85 25.44
C ALA A 504 6.84 -4.06 24.73
N VAL A 505 8.04 -4.00 25.34
CA VAL A 505 9.22 -3.35 24.75
C VAL A 505 9.68 -4.08 23.49
N ALA A 506 9.70 -5.42 23.48
CA ALA A 506 10.06 -6.19 22.30
C ALA A 506 9.10 -5.93 21.13
N ALA A 507 7.79 -5.95 21.37
CA ALA A 507 6.77 -5.65 20.38
C ALA A 507 6.96 -4.24 19.78
N TRP A 508 7.08 -3.21 20.61
CA TRP A 508 7.24 -1.83 20.14
C TRP A 508 8.55 -1.58 19.39
N LYS A 509 9.63 -2.29 19.73
CA LYS A 509 10.88 -2.24 18.92
C LYS A 509 10.73 -2.94 17.57
N ILE A 510 9.98 -4.04 17.48
CA ILE A 510 9.69 -4.72 16.22
C ILE A 510 8.82 -3.81 15.33
N ILE A 511 7.73 -3.24 15.85
CA ILE A 511 6.88 -2.28 15.13
C ILE A 511 7.71 -1.05 14.71
N GLY A 512 8.55 -0.56 15.63
CA GLY A 512 9.47 0.56 15.41
C GLY A 512 10.39 0.39 14.21
N ARG A 513 11.03 -0.79 14.07
CA ARG A 513 11.99 -1.07 13.00
C ARG A 513 11.38 -1.63 11.71
N THR A 514 10.08 -1.92 11.70
CA THR A 514 9.32 -2.37 10.52
C THR A 514 8.36 -1.29 10.04
N ALA A 515 7.19 -1.17 10.67
CA ALA A 515 6.15 -0.21 10.30
C ALA A 515 6.55 1.27 10.45
N TYR A 516 7.41 1.62 11.41
CA TYR A 516 7.80 3.02 11.69
C TYR A 516 9.22 3.43 11.25
N ALA A 517 9.94 2.57 10.52
CA ALA A 517 11.31 2.84 10.04
C ALA A 517 11.42 2.85 8.50
N TRP A 518 10.37 3.25 7.81
CA TRP A 518 10.35 3.29 6.34
C TRP A 518 11.41 4.26 5.79
N PRO A 519 12.15 3.89 4.72
CA PRO A 519 13.14 4.79 4.11
C PRO A 519 12.53 6.07 3.54
N GLU A 520 13.32 7.16 3.49
CA GLU A 520 12.89 8.43 2.90
C GLU A 520 12.44 8.23 1.43
N GLY A 521 11.32 8.86 1.06
CA GLY A 521 10.72 8.73 -0.27
C GLY A 521 9.92 7.44 -0.50
N LYS A 522 9.74 6.58 0.51
CA LYS A 522 8.79 5.46 0.44
C LYS A 522 7.41 5.86 0.96
N ASP A 523 6.38 5.35 0.30
CA ASP A 523 5.01 5.77 0.53
C ASP A 523 4.31 4.94 1.62
N THR A 524 4.22 5.51 2.83
CA THR A 524 3.54 4.88 3.97
C THR A 524 2.00 4.93 3.86
N ARG A 525 1.44 5.76 2.99
CA ARG A 525 0.08 6.34 3.11
C ARG A 525 -1.05 5.44 2.58
N HIS A 526 -0.70 4.49 1.72
CA HIS A 526 -1.64 3.64 0.95
C HIS A 526 -1.46 2.14 1.27
N VAL A 527 -0.92 1.82 2.44
CA VAL A 527 -0.43 0.47 2.79
C VAL A 527 -1.47 -0.27 3.66
N THR A 528 -2.62 -0.56 3.05
CA THR A 528 -3.71 -1.39 3.63
C THR A 528 -3.58 -2.85 3.19
N ALA A 529 -4.52 -3.73 3.53
CA ALA A 529 -4.65 -5.08 2.97
C ALA A 529 -4.84 -5.05 1.43
N LEU A 530 -4.85 -6.23 0.79
CA LEU A 530 -5.48 -6.38 -0.53
C LEU A 530 -7.00 -6.69 -0.39
N PHE A 531 -7.48 -6.80 0.84
CA PHE A 531 -8.89 -7.07 1.13
C PHE A 531 -9.78 -5.87 0.81
N ASP A 532 -9.32 -4.65 1.08
CA ASP A 532 -10.05 -3.40 0.87
C ASP A 532 -9.81 -2.73 -0.50
N ASP A 533 -8.88 -3.27 -1.29
CA ASP A 533 -8.70 -2.96 -2.71
C ASP A 533 -9.82 -3.60 -3.57
N GLN A 534 -9.94 -3.13 -4.82
CA GLN A 534 -10.92 -3.65 -5.79
C GLN A 534 -10.46 -5.04 -6.31
N PRO A 535 -11.30 -6.09 -6.26
CA PRO A 535 -10.85 -7.44 -6.61
C PRO A 535 -10.27 -7.59 -8.03
N SER A 536 -9.06 -8.13 -8.09
CA SER A 536 -8.39 -8.64 -9.29
C SER A 536 -7.37 -9.72 -8.89
N LEU A 537 -7.05 -10.66 -9.79
CA LEU A 537 -5.96 -11.63 -9.57
C LEU A 537 -4.57 -11.00 -9.73
N THR A 538 -4.46 -9.85 -10.40
CA THR A 538 -3.19 -9.16 -10.67
C THR A 538 -2.88 -8.06 -9.65
N ASP A 539 -3.70 -7.93 -8.60
CA ASP A 539 -3.47 -6.95 -7.54
C ASP A 539 -2.23 -7.31 -6.70
N THR A 540 -1.40 -6.31 -6.43
CA THR A 540 -0.21 -6.39 -5.59
C THR A 540 -0.18 -5.32 -4.50
N GLY A 541 -1.14 -4.38 -4.53
CA GLY A 541 -1.23 -3.21 -3.64
C GLY A 541 0.02 -2.33 -3.62
N THR A 542 0.07 -1.43 -2.62
CA THR A 542 1.29 -0.65 -2.35
C THR A 542 2.40 -1.57 -1.80
N PRO A 543 3.65 -1.52 -2.34
CA PRO A 543 4.74 -2.38 -1.89
C PRO A 543 5.15 -2.18 -0.42
N LEU A 544 5.15 -3.26 0.36
CA LEU A 544 5.67 -3.27 1.73
C LEU A 544 7.20 -3.04 1.75
N GLN A 545 7.67 -2.21 2.67
CA GLN A 545 9.11 -1.90 2.84
C GLN A 545 9.76 -2.61 4.02
N TYR A 546 9.09 -3.60 4.60
CA TYR A 546 9.55 -4.41 5.72
C TYR A 546 9.18 -5.89 5.52
N ASP A 547 9.85 -6.79 6.23
CA ASP A 547 9.54 -8.23 6.19
C ASP A 547 8.25 -8.52 7.01
N PRO A 548 7.17 -9.04 6.40
CA PRO A 548 5.97 -9.46 7.12
C PRO A 548 6.23 -10.47 8.24
N ALA A 549 7.20 -11.37 8.06
CA ALA A 549 7.57 -12.39 9.05
C ALA A 549 8.20 -11.77 10.30
N GLU A 550 8.94 -10.68 10.14
CA GLU A 550 9.48 -9.90 11.26
C GLU A 550 8.36 -9.13 11.97
N PHE A 551 7.50 -8.43 11.23
CA PHE A 551 6.37 -7.70 11.82
C PHE A 551 5.45 -8.62 12.63
N GLU A 552 5.15 -9.82 12.12
CA GLU A 552 4.27 -10.79 12.79
C GLU A 552 4.76 -11.15 14.21
N GLN A 553 6.08 -11.09 14.49
CA GLN A 553 6.62 -11.30 15.84
C GLN A 553 6.10 -10.26 16.85
N ALA A 554 5.73 -9.05 16.44
CA ALA A 554 5.13 -8.06 17.33
C ALA A 554 3.80 -8.57 17.92
N LEU A 555 2.97 -9.26 17.14
CA LEU A 555 1.73 -9.87 17.62
C LEU A 555 2.01 -10.91 18.72
N ARG A 556 3.01 -11.76 18.50
CA ARG A 556 3.47 -12.76 19.48
C ARG A 556 3.97 -12.12 20.77
N GLU A 557 4.70 -11.02 20.69
CA GLU A 557 5.18 -10.31 21.87
C GLU A 557 4.01 -9.62 22.61
N LEU A 558 3.09 -8.95 21.90
CA LEU A 558 1.87 -8.39 22.53
C LEU A 558 1.02 -9.44 23.25
N LEU A 559 0.93 -10.67 22.71
CA LEU A 559 0.22 -11.78 23.36
C LEU A 559 0.91 -12.30 24.64
N GLN A 560 2.19 -11.97 24.87
CA GLN A 560 2.96 -12.40 26.04
C GLN A 560 3.01 -11.36 27.18
N VAL A 561 2.77 -10.07 26.92
CA VAL A 561 2.67 -8.97 27.92
C VAL A 561 1.92 -9.40 29.18
N ASP A 562 2.33 -9.01 30.39
CA ASP A 562 1.69 -9.44 31.64
C ASP A 562 0.15 -9.22 31.63
N PRO A 563 -0.69 -10.24 31.94
CA PRO A 563 -2.16 -10.14 31.96
C PRO A 563 -2.76 -8.99 32.78
N ARG A 564 -2.01 -8.41 33.73
CA ARG A 564 -2.43 -7.23 34.50
C ARG A 564 -2.43 -5.95 33.65
N LEU A 565 -1.54 -5.83 32.68
CA LEU A 565 -1.38 -4.67 31.80
C LEU A 565 -2.36 -4.68 30.61
N ARG A 566 -2.90 -5.85 30.27
CA ARG A 566 -3.80 -6.07 29.12
C ARG A 566 -5.20 -5.43 29.23
N ARG A 567 -5.48 -4.70 30.30
CA ARG A 567 -6.84 -4.20 30.65
C ARG A 567 -7.15 -2.81 30.11
N SER A 568 -6.15 -2.10 29.57
CA SER A 568 -6.32 -0.74 29.07
C SER A 568 -6.90 -0.71 27.66
N GLY A 569 -7.58 0.40 27.32
CA GLY A 569 -8.02 0.64 25.94
C GLY A 569 -6.83 0.76 24.98
N ALA A 570 -5.70 1.30 25.47
CA ALA A 570 -4.48 1.41 24.68
C ALA A 570 -3.89 0.04 24.28
N TYR A 571 -3.77 -0.92 25.21
CA TYR A 571 -3.33 -2.28 24.87
C TYR A 571 -4.30 -2.98 23.93
N ARG A 572 -5.62 -2.83 24.15
CA ARG A 572 -6.62 -3.45 23.28
C ARG A 572 -6.55 -2.90 21.85
N TYR A 573 -6.45 -1.59 21.70
CA TYR A 573 -6.28 -0.92 20.40
C TYR A 573 -5.07 -1.48 19.65
N ASP A 574 -3.89 -1.49 20.29
CA ASP A 574 -2.66 -1.97 19.64
C ASP A 574 -2.73 -3.45 19.27
N LEU A 575 -3.33 -4.28 20.13
CA LEU A 575 -3.49 -5.70 19.85
C LEU A 575 -4.43 -5.98 18.67
N VAL A 576 -5.50 -5.18 18.54
CA VAL A 576 -6.44 -5.24 17.40
C VAL A 576 -5.74 -4.76 16.12
N ASP A 577 -5.07 -3.61 16.15
CA ASP A 577 -4.41 -3.02 14.98
C ASP A 577 -3.24 -3.89 14.47
N VAL A 578 -2.42 -4.43 15.38
CA VAL A 578 -1.33 -5.35 15.00
C VAL A 578 -1.87 -6.69 14.48
N ALA A 579 -2.95 -7.24 15.06
CA ALA A 579 -3.58 -8.46 14.55
C ALA A 579 -4.22 -8.24 13.17
N ARG A 580 -4.87 -7.09 12.97
CA ARG A 580 -5.36 -6.61 11.66
C ARG A 580 -4.22 -6.52 10.65
N GLN A 581 -3.12 -5.85 10.98
CA GLN A 581 -1.97 -5.71 10.08
C GLN A 581 -1.33 -7.06 9.71
N VAL A 582 -1.30 -8.04 10.61
CA VAL A 582 -0.85 -9.41 10.28
C VAL A 582 -1.74 -10.05 9.21
N LEU A 583 -3.07 -9.93 9.30
CA LEU A 583 -3.99 -10.41 8.26
C LEU A 583 -3.85 -9.62 6.95
N ALA A 584 -3.70 -8.30 7.02
CA ALA A 584 -3.45 -7.43 5.86
C ALA A 584 -2.15 -7.76 5.12
N ASN A 585 -1.14 -8.26 5.84
CA ASN A 585 0.11 -8.74 5.25
C ASN A 585 -0.05 -10.14 4.62
N ARG A 586 -0.86 -11.03 5.22
CA ARG A 586 -1.11 -12.37 4.69
C ARG A 586 -1.83 -12.35 3.34
N SER A 587 -2.77 -11.42 3.11
CA SER A 587 -3.48 -11.30 1.82
C SER A 587 -2.51 -11.21 0.62
N ARG A 588 -1.39 -10.49 0.78
CA ARG A 588 -0.33 -10.35 -0.25
C ARG A 588 0.40 -11.65 -0.57
N THR A 589 0.44 -12.59 0.37
CA THR A 589 1.03 -13.93 0.17
C THR A 589 0.03 -14.94 -0.37
N LEU A 590 -1.28 -14.66 -0.21
CA LEU A 590 -2.36 -15.58 -0.58
C LEU A 590 -2.86 -15.32 -2.00
N LEU A 591 -3.00 -14.06 -2.44
CA LEU A 591 -3.50 -13.75 -3.78
C LEU A 591 -2.65 -14.34 -4.92
N PRO A 592 -1.29 -14.29 -4.87
CA PRO A 592 -0.47 -14.91 -5.92
C PRO A 592 -0.67 -16.43 -6.04
N LYS A 593 -1.00 -17.12 -4.93
CA LYS A 593 -1.32 -18.55 -4.93
C LYS A 593 -2.70 -18.82 -5.52
N ILE A 594 -3.70 -17.99 -5.19
CA ILE A 594 -5.04 -18.04 -5.80
C ILE A 594 -4.94 -17.84 -7.32
N ARG A 595 -4.11 -16.88 -7.75
CA ARG A 595 -3.81 -16.62 -9.15
C ARG A 595 -3.20 -17.84 -9.84
N ALA A 596 -2.12 -18.41 -9.29
CA ALA A 596 -1.48 -19.59 -9.87
C ALA A 596 -2.46 -20.77 -10.00
N ALA A 597 -3.25 -21.07 -8.96
CA ALA A 597 -4.26 -22.13 -9.00
C ALA A 597 -5.37 -21.87 -10.04
N TYR A 598 -5.70 -20.61 -10.32
CA TYR A 598 -6.64 -20.25 -11.39
C TYR A 598 -6.01 -20.46 -12.78
N GLU A 599 -4.78 -19.99 -12.98
CA GLU A 599 -4.03 -20.08 -14.25
C GLU A 599 -3.70 -21.55 -14.62
N ASP A 600 -3.35 -22.38 -13.64
CA ASP A 600 -3.13 -23.83 -13.80
C ASP A 600 -4.44 -24.64 -14.01
N GLY A 601 -5.60 -24.02 -13.77
CA GLY A 601 -6.90 -24.70 -13.79
C GLY A 601 -7.16 -25.64 -12.61
N ASP A 602 -6.34 -25.57 -11.55
CA ASP A 602 -6.47 -26.39 -10.34
C ASP A 602 -7.63 -25.90 -9.47
N LYS A 603 -8.80 -26.50 -9.72
CA LYS A 603 -10.04 -26.22 -9.00
C LYS A 603 -9.95 -26.53 -7.51
N ALA A 604 -9.18 -27.55 -7.12
CA ALA A 604 -9.10 -27.98 -5.73
C ALA A 604 -8.25 -27.00 -4.91
N ALA A 605 -7.09 -26.61 -5.43
CA ALA A 605 -6.27 -25.56 -4.82
C ALA A 605 -7.00 -24.20 -4.85
N PHE A 606 -7.67 -23.84 -5.95
CA PHE A 606 -8.40 -22.58 -6.05
C PHE A 606 -9.54 -22.47 -5.03
N GLU A 607 -10.36 -23.52 -4.90
CA GLU A 607 -11.41 -23.56 -3.87
C GLU A 607 -10.81 -23.44 -2.46
N GLN A 608 -9.79 -24.23 -2.15
CA GLN A 608 -9.12 -24.18 -0.84
C GLN A 608 -8.56 -22.79 -0.50
N LEU A 609 -7.87 -22.14 -1.44
CA LEU A 609 -7.21 -20.85 -1.22
C LEU A 609 -8.21 -19.69 -1.15
N THR A 610 -9.30 -19.74 -1.92
CA THR A 610 -10.38 -18.73 -1.86
C THR A 610 -11.25 -18.87 -0.60
N ASP A 611 -11.44 -20.09 -0.10
CA ASP A 611 -12.10 -20.33 1.18
C ASP A 611 -11.24 -19.82 2.34
N ARG A 612 -9.91 -20.02 2.29
CA ARG A 612 -8.96 -19.42 3.25
C ARG A 612 -8.99 -17.89 3.22
N TRP A 613 -9.03 -17.27 2.04
CA TRP A 613 -9.15 -15.81 1.89
C TRP A 613 -10.41 -15.29 2.60
N SER A 614 -11.55 -15.92 2.34
CA SER A 614 -12.83 -15.57 2.98
C SER A 614 -12.80 -15.75 4.50
N ALA A 615 -12.10 -16.79 5.00
CA ALA A 615 -11.91 -17.02 6.42
C ALA A 615 -11.01 -15.96 7.10
N GLU A 616 -9.92 -15.54 6.46
CA GLU A 616 -9.03 -14.48 6.96
C GLU A 616 -9.75 -13.11 6.97
N MET A 617 -10.54 -12.78 5.94
CA MET A 617 -11.38 -11.57 5.93
C MET A 617 -12.43 -11.58 7.06
N LYS A 618 -13.10 -12.71 7.29
CA LYS A 618 -14.05 -12.85 8.39
C LYS A 618 -13.37 -12.69 9.75
N LEU A 619 -12.18 -13.27 9.93
CA LEU A 619 -11.41 -13.12 11.17
C LEU A 619 -10.95 -11.67 11.38
N MET A 620 -10.60 -10.94 10.31
CA MET A 620 -10.30 -9.51 10.40
C MET A 620 -11.53 -8.74 10.91
N ASP A 621 -12.71 -8.95 10.31
CA ASP A 621 -13.96 -8.30 10.77
C ASP A 621 -14.29 -8.64 12.24
N GLU A 622 -14.12 -9.91 12.66
CA GLU A 622 -14.27 -10.35 14.06
C GLU A 622 -13.28 -9.64 15.01
N VAL A 623 -12.00 -9.52 14.63
CA VAL A 623 -10.94 -8.85 15.42
C VAL A 623 -11.26 -7.36 15.61
N LEU A 624 -11.61 -6.67 14.52
CA LEU A 624 -11.99 -5.25 14.51
C LEU A 624 -13.23 -5.01 15.38
N GLY A 625 -14.17 -5.98 15.42
CA GLY A 625 -15.38 -5.93 16.24
C GLY A 625 -15.14 -5.81 17.76
N THR A 626 -13.90 -6.00 18.24
CA THR A 626 -13.57 -6.06 19.68
C THR A 626 -13.18 -4.72 20.32
N ASP A 627 -12.96 -3.66 19.53
CA ASP A 627 -12.57 -2.33 20.02
C ASP A 627 -13.36 -1.21 19.31
N PRO A 628 -13.91 -0.21 20.05
CA PRO A 628 -14.83 0.77 19.50
C PRO A 628 -14.20 1.74 18.49
N ASN A 629 -12.87 1.81 18.39
CA ASN A 629 -12.21 2.64 17.38
C ASN A 629 -12.27 2.01 15.97
N PHE A 630 -12.71 0.76 15.86
CA PHE A 630 -12.73 -0.02 14.61
C PHE A 630 -14.15 -0.46 14.20
N LEU A 631 -15.19 0.29 14.58
CA LEU A 631 -16.59 -0.06 14.29
C LEU A 631 -17.24 0.94 13.33
N LEU A 632 -17.72 0.47 12.16
CA LEU A 632 -18.54 1.31 11.28
C LEU A 632 -19.88 1.70 11.94
N GLY A 633 -20.44 0.84 12.79
CA GLY A 633 -21.70 1.12 13.49
C GLY A 633 -21.61 2.35 14.39
N THR A 634 -20.47 2.59 15.05
CA THR A 634 -20.25 3.81 15.85
C THR A 634 -20.42 5.06 14.99
N TRP A 635 -19.82 5.08 13.79
CA TRP A 635 -19.95 6.19 12.84
C TRP A 635 -21.39 6.37 12.33
N GLN A 636 -22.13 5.27 12.10
CA GLN A 636 -23.56 5.33 11.77
C GLN A 636 -24.40 5.93 12.92
N SER A 637 -24.10 5.56 14.17
CA SER A 637 -24.76 6.09 15.37
C SER A 637 -24.41 7.56 15.62
N GLU A 638 -23.19 7.99 15.30
CA GLU A 638 -22.81 9.41 15.28
C GLU A 638 -23.66 10.20 14.27
N ALA A 639 -23.75 9.75 13.03
CA ALA A 639 -24.55 10.38 11.96
C ALA A 639 -26.05 10.42 12.32
N ALA A 640 -26.62 9.28 12.70
CA ALA A 640 -28.04 9.16 13.05
C ALA A 640 -28.45 10.03 14.27
N ARG A 641 -27.51 10.33 15.17
CA ARG A 641 -27.70 11.22 16.31
C ARG A 641 -27.77 12.70 15.92
N GLN A 642 -27.22 13.10 14.76
CA GLN A 642 -27.28 14.48 14.27
C GLN A 642 -28.62 14.81 13.58
N ALA A 643 -29.16 13.85 12.83
CA ALA A 643 -30.39 13.99 12.04
C ALA A 643 -31.64 14.38 12.85
N ALA A 644 -32.53 15.17 12.23
CA ALA A 644 -33.84 15.57 12.73
C ALA A 644 -34.94 14.53 12.47
N ASP A 645 -34.86 13.79 11.35
CA ASP A 645 -35.83 12.76 10.97
C ASP A 645 -35.20 11.56 10.24
N ARG A 646 -36.03 10.60 9.80
CA ARG A 646 -35.59 9.37 9.14
C ARG A 646 -35.03 9.58 7.73
N THR A 647 -35.49 10.61 7.02
CA THR A 647 -35.02 10.94 5.67
C THR A 647 -33.63 11.54 5.75
N GLU A 648 -33.42 12.48 6.69
CA GLU A 648 -32.09 13.01 6.95
C GLU A 648 -31.15 11.92 7.49
N ALA A 649 -31.60 11.07 8.42
CA ALA A 649 -30.77 9.95 8.91
C ALA A 649 -30.31 8.99 7.79
N ALA A 650 -31.14 8.77 6.77
CA ALA A 650 -30.75 7.98 5.60
C ALA A 650 -29.75 8.74 4.69
N ALA A 651 -29.90 10.06 4.54
CA ALA A 651 -28.96 10.89 3.79
C ALA A 651 -27.57 10.95 4.45
N LEU A 652 -27.50 11.06 5.79
CA LEU A 652 -26.22 11.06 6.52
C LEU A 652 -25.56 9.66 6.56
N ASP A 653 -26.35 8.58 6.62
CA ASP A 653 -25.85 7.20 6.49
C ASP A 653 -25.28 6.93 5.09
N TYR A 654 -25.95 7.42 4.03
CA TYR A 654 -25.42 7.38 2.67
C TYR A 654 -24.12 8.19 2.53
N ASP A 655 -24.09 9.44 3.00
CA ASP A 655 -22.92 10.32 2.95
C ASP A 655 -21.69 9.71 3.64
N LEU A 656 -21.90 9.08 4.80
CA LEU A 656 -20.86 8.33 5.52
C LEU A 656 -20.36 7.13 4.72
N LYS A 657 -21.29 6.32 4.18
CA LYS A 657 -20.97 5.07 3.47
C LYS A 657 -20.37 5.33 2.09
N SER A 658 -20.81 6.37 1.39
CA SER A 658 -20.26 6.73 0.08
C SER A 658 -18.82 7.17 0.24
N LEU A 659 -18.51 8.05 1.21
CA LEU A 659 -17.15 8.54 1.49
C LEU A 659 -16.13 7.39 1.56
N VAL A 660 -16.40 6.35 2.36
CA VAL A 660 -15.49 5.20 2.56
C VAL A 660 -15.58 4.09 1.50
N THR A 661 -16.40 4.28 0.46
CA THR A 661 -16.55 3.33 -0.66
C THR A 661 -16.43 4.02 -2.03
N LEU A 662 -17.52 4.44 -2.68
CA LEU A 662 -17.47 5.07 -4.00
C LEU A 662 -17.01 6.54 -4.02
N TRP A 663 -16.87 7.15 -2.85
CA TRP A 663 -16.74 8.58 -2.58
C TRP A 663 -17.98 9.36 -3.07
N GLN A 664 -18.09 9.62 -4.38
CA GLN A 664 -19.27 10.23 -5.03
C GLN A 664 -19.55 9.59 -6.39
N THR A 665 -20.83 9.56 -6.79
CA THR A 665 -21.32 8.88 -8.01
C THR A 665 -20.74 9.49 -9.30
N GLU A 666 -20.47 10.79 -9.30
CA GLU A 666 -19.86 11.53 -10.40
C GLU A 666 -18.32 11.39 -10.44
N SER A 667 -17.71 10.76 -9.42
CA SER A 667 -16.26 10.71 -9.23
C SER A 667 -15.67 9.29 -9.30
N PRO A 668 -15.52 8.70 -10.49
CA PRO A 668 -14.99 7.34 -10.64
C PRO A 668 -13.52 7.20 -10.20
N GLY A 669 -12.75 8.29 -10.23
CA GLY A 669 -11.34 8.29 -9.80
C GLY A 669 -11.10 8.25 -8.30
N LEU A 670 -12.15 8.40 -7.48
CA LEU A 670 -12.07 8.40 -6.01
C LEU A 670 -12.68 7.14 -5.36
N GLN A 671 -13.10 6.16 -6.14
CA GLN A 671 -13.55 4.87 -5.58
C GLN A 671 -12.44 4.24 -4.74
N ASP A 672 -12.81 3.80 -3.53
CA ASP A 672 -11.94 3.22 -2.51
C ASP A 672 -10.78 4.15 -2.04
N TYR A 673 -10.87 5.47 -2.28
CA TYR A 673 -9.87 6.45 -1.83
C TYR A 673 -9.79 6.58 -0.30
N ALA A 674 -10.93 6.44 0.39
CA ALA A 674 -11.04 6.59 1.84
C ALA A 674 -11.43 5.29 2.55
N ARG A 675 -11.06 4.15 1.94
CA ARG A 675 -11.33 2.79 2.42
C ARG A 675 -10.83 2.55 3.85
N ARG A 676 -11.52 1.70 4.61
CA ARG A 676 -11.22 1.46 6.04
C ARG A 676 -11.33 0.00 6.42
N GLU A 677 -10.29 -0.56 7.02
CA GLU A 677 -10.39 -1.84 7.72
C GLU A 677 -11.11 -1.66 9.07
N VAL A 678 -12.44 -1.60 9.03
CA VAL A 678 -13.34 -1.51 10.21
C VAL A 678 -14.44 -2.57 10.14
N ASN A 679 -14.89 -3.03 11.31
CA ASN A 679 -15.98 -3.99 11.45
C ASN A 679 -17.24 -3.48 10.74
N GLY A 680 -17.89 -4.38 10.00
CA GLY A 680 -19.06 -4.07 9.18
C GLY A 680 -18.71 -3.63 7.76
N LEU A 681 -17.61 -2.87 7.56
CA LEU A 681 -17.13 -2.55 6.21
C LEU A 681 -16.35 -3.73 5.62
N VAL A 682 -15.46 -4.35 6.39
CA VAL A 682 -14.72 -5.55 5.97
C VAL A 682 -15.67 -6.72 5.67
N GLY A 683 -16.51 -7.10 6.63
CA GLY A 683 -17.46 -8.21 6.46
C GLY A 683 -18.64 -7.91 5.54
N GLY A 684 -19.14 -6.67 5.53
CA GLY A 684 -20.37 -6.28 4.81
C GLY A 684 -20.16 -5.80 3.37
N TYR A 685 -19.01 -5.21 3.06
CA TYR A 685 -18.70 -4.67 1.73
C TYR A 685 -17.54 -5.43 1.07
N TYR A 686 -16.34 -5.39 1.65
CA TYR A 686 -15.14 -5.94 1.00
C TYR A 686 -15.22 -7.46 0.82
N ALA A 687 -15.65 -8.21 1.83
CA ALA A 687 -15.82 -9.67 1.73
C ALA A 687 -16.86 -10.05 0.67
N LYS A 688 -17.91 -9.24 0.51
CA LYS A 688 -18.91 -9.41 -0.55
C LYS A 688 -18.31 -9.19 -1.93
N ARG A 689 -17.45 -8.18 -2.12
CA ARG A 689 -16.75 -7.95 -3.41
C ARG A 689 -15.90 -9.16 -3.79
N TRP A 690 -15.06 -9.63 -2.87
CA TRP A 690 -14.19 -10.79 -3.11
C TRP A 690 -14.95 -12.09 -3.34
N ALA A 691 -16.05 -12.33 -2.61
CA ALA A 691 -16.93 -13.47 -2.88
C ALA A 691 -17.54 -13.42 -4.29
N MET A 692 -18.09 -12.26 -4.71
CA MET A 692 -18.63 -12.08 -6.07
C MET A 692 -17.57 -12.28 -7.16
N PHE A 693 -16.33 -11.89 -6.90
CA PHE A 693 -15.21 -12.10 -7.81
C PHE A 693 -14.84 -13.59 -7.91
N PHE A 694 -14.62 -14.27 -6.78
CA PHE A 694 -14.25 -15.68 -6.77
C PHE A 694 -15.35 -16.60 -7.31
N ASP A 695 -16.62 -16.32 -7.06
CA ASP A 695 -17.73 -17.08 -7.66
C ASP A 695 -17.73 -16.99 -9.19
N GLU A 696 -17.35 -15.84 -9.74
CA GLU A 696 -17.25 -15.63 -11.18
C GLU A 696 -16.03 -16.36 -11.79
N LEU A 697 -14.90 -16.40 -11.07
CA LEU A 697 -13.75 -17.22 -11.45
C LEU A 697 -14.06 -18.74 -11.36
N LYS A 698 -14.73 -19.20 -10.29
CA LYS A 698 -15.23 -20.59 -10.16
C LYS A 698 -16.16 -20.94 -11.32
N ARG A 699 -17.03 -20.01 -11.75
CA ARG A 699 -17.86 -20.20 -12.96
C ARG A 699 -16.98 -20.34 -14.21
N ALA A 700 -16.01 -19.46 -14.42
CA ALA A 700 -15.12 -19.51 -15.58
C ALA A 700 -14.36 -20.85 -15.67
N MET A 701 -13.70 -21.29 -14.59
CA MET A 701 -13.02 -22.59 -14.51
C MET A 701 -13.96 -23.78 -14.78
N ARG A 702 -15.25 -23.67 -14.40
CA ARG A 702 -16.26 -24.71 -14.64
C ARG A 702 -16.76 -24.75 -16.09
N THR A 703 -16.83 -23.61 -16.77
CA THR A 703 -17.45 -23.51 -18.10
C THR A 703 -16.48 -23.31 -19.26
N GLY A 704 -15.21 -22.97 -19.00
CA GLY A 704 -14.23 -22.61 -20.03
C GLY A 704 -14.57 -21.31 -20.76
N ALA A 705 -15.33 -20.41 -20.11
CA ALA A 705 -15.81 -19.17 -20.71
C ALA A 705 -15.44 -17.99 -19.82
N GLU A 706 -14.95 -16.91 -20.42
CA GLU A 706 -14.39 -15.72 -19.76
C GLU A 706 -15.22 -15.21 -18.58
N PRO A 707 -14.58 -14.75 -17.48
CA PRO A 707 -15.25 -14.05 -16.40
C PRO A 707 -16.08 -12.85 -16.88
N ARG A 708 -17.28 -12.69 -16.33
CA ARG A 708 -18.19 -11.56 -16.63
C ARG A 708 -17.79 -10.33 -15.83
N GLN A 709 -17.92 -9.17 -16.46
CA GLN A 709 -17.68 -7.89 -15.78
C GLN A 709 -18.71 -7.63 -14.66
N ILE A 710 -18.17 -7.23 -13.51
CA ILE A 710 -18.88 -6.75 -12.33
C ILE A 710 -18.71 -5.23 -12.30
N ASP A 711 -19.82 -4.49 -12.24
CA ASP A 711 -19.80 -3.05 -12.02
C ASP A 711 -19.58 -2.78 -10.52
N TRP A 712 -18.33 -2.60 -10.13
CA TRP A 712 -17.95 -2.32 -8.75
C TRP A 712 -18.54 -1.01 -8.22
N ARG A 713 -18.81 -0.02 -9.08
CA ARG A 713 -19.48 1.23 -8.69
C ARG A 713 -20.95 0.98 -8.37
N ALA A 714 -21.66 0.19 -9.18
CA ALA A 714 -23.03 -0.22 -8.86
C ALA A 714 -23.09 -1.09 -7.58
N VAL A 715 -22.07 -1.92 -7.31
CA VAL A 715 -21.96 -2.67 -6.04
C VAL A 715 -21.74 -1.74 -4.85
N ALA A 716 -20.89 -0.71 -4.99
CA ALA A 716 -20.66 0.32 -3.98
C ALA A 716 -21.92 1.14 -3.70
N GLU A 717 -22.54 1.69 -4.74
CA GLU A 717 -23.76 2.50 -4.67
C GLU A 717 -24.91 1.71 -4.02
N SER A 718 -25.13 0.47 -4.46
CA SER A 718 -26.13 -0.42 -3.86
C SER A 718 -25.84 -0.77 -2.40
N TRP A 719 -24.58 -0.72 -1.96
CA TRP A 719 -24.22 -0.96 -0.56
C TRP A 719 -24.36 0.31 0.28
N ALA A 720 -24.01 1.47 -0.26
CA ALA A 720 -24.14 2.77 0.41
C ALA A 720 -25.63 3.12 0.67
N HIS A 721 -26.52 2.88 -0.29
CA HIS A 721 -27.98 3.03 -0.11
C HIS A 721 -28.62 1.92 0.74
N ALA A 722 -27.89 0.85 1.08
CA ALA A 722 -28.45 -0.21 1.91
C ALA A 722 -28.56 0.27 3.36
N GLY A 723 -29.79 0.38 3.88
CA GLY A 723 -30.10 0.73 5.28
C GLY A 723 -29.67 -0.30 6.33
N THR A 724 -28.66 -1.12 6.03
CA THR A 724 -27.98 -2.03 6.94
C THR A 724 -27.36 -1.24 8.09
N ARG A 725 -27.59 -1.71 9.31
CA ARG A 725 -27.00 -1.19 10.55
C ARG A 725 -25.97 -2.18 11.08
N TYR A 726 -24.80 -1.69 11.44
CA TYR A 726 -23.73 -2.45 12.08
C TYR A 726 -23.72 -2.19 13.59
N ALA A 727 -22.96 -3.00 14.34
CA ALA A 727 -22.84 -2.83 15.79
C ALA A 727 -21.99 -1.58 16.12
N ASP A 728 -22.48 -0.76 17.04
CA ASP A 728 -21.81 0.42 17.59
C ASP A 728 -21.14 0.16 18.96
N ASP A 729 -21.43 -1.00 19.57
CA ASP A 729 -20.76 -1.52 20.76
C ASP A 729 -19.76 -2.65 20.40
N PRO A 730 -18.57 -2.68 21.03
CA PRO A 730 -17.57 -3.74 20.80
C PRO A 730 -18.01 -5.07 21.40
N HIS A 731 -17.75 -6.16 20.69
CA HIS A 731 -18.13 -7.52 21.08
C HIS A 731 -16.98 -8.52 20.88
N GLY A 732 -16.98 -9.61 21.65
CA GLY A 732 -15.91 -10.62 21.63
C GLY A 732 -14.77 -10.33 22.61
N ASP A 733 -13.62 -10.96 22.37
CA ASP A 733 -12.42 -10.89 23.21
C ASP A 733 -11.19 -10.69 22.29
N ALA A 734 -10.66 -9.47 22.30
CA ALA A 734 -9.52 -9.06 21.46
C ALA A 734 -8.31 -9.98 21.62
N TYR A 735 -8.04 -10.45 22.84
CA TYR A 735 -6.91 -11.33 23.11
C TYR A 735 -7.13 -12.72 22.52
N ARG A 736 -8.34 -13.28 22.64
CA ARG A 736 -8.65 -14.59 22.04
C ARG A 736 -8.65 -14.56 20.51
N LEU A 737 -9.10 -13.46 19.91
CA LEU A 737 -9.13 -13.30 18.46
C LEU A 737 -7.74 -12.94 17.89
N ALA A 738 -6.94 -12.13 18.57
CA ALA A 738 -5.52 -11.94 18.23
C ALA A 738 -4.71 -13.25 18.38
N ALA A 739 -4.97 -14.04 19.44
CA ALA A 739 -4.42 -15.39 19.59
C ALA A 739 -4.98 -16.39 18.57
N ARG A 740 -6.13 -16.09 17.94
CA ARG A 740 -6.63 -16.82 16.76
C ARG A 740 -5.79 -16.45 15.54
N VAL A 741 -5.65 -15.16 15.20
CA VAL A 741 -4.78 -14.70 14.11
C VAL A 741 -3.38 -15.33 14.20
N ALA A 742 -2.77 -15.29 15.38
CA ALA A 742 -1.44 -15.86 15.63
C ALA A 742 -1.36 -17.40 15.47
N GLY A 743 -2.48 -18.11 15.50
CA GLY A 743 -2.56 -19.58 15.43
C GLY A 743 -3.36 -20.14 14.24
N GLU A 744 -3.90 -19.29 13.36
CA GLU A 744 -4.52 -19.70 12.09
C GLU A 744 -3.52 -20.44 11.19
N PRO A 745 -3.98 -21.36 10.32
CA PRO A 745 -3.13 -22.19 9.49
C PRO A 745 -2.30 -21.38 8.49
N ALA A 746 -1.01 -21.64 8.51
CA ALA A 746 -0.06 -21.10 7.57
C ALA A 746 0.89 -22.25 7.20
N GLY A 747 0.65 -22.82 6.03
CA GLY A 747 1.21 -24.11 5.63
C GLY A 747 1.06 -24.31 4.12
N ALA A 748 2.18 -24.48 3.44
CA ALA A 748 2.23 -24.75 2.00
C ALA A 748 2.84 -26.13 1.74
N LEU A 749 2.43 -26.76 0.64
CA LEU A 749 3.01 -27.99 0.14
C LEU A 749 3.63 -27.74 -1.22
N ALA A 750 4.83 -28.27 -1.45
CA ALA A 750 5.46 -28.38 -2.76
C ALA A 750 5.76 -29.85 -3.04
N LEU A 751 5.63 -30.28 -4.30
CA LEU A 751 5.86 -31.67 -4.72
C LEU A 751 6.88 -31.70 -5.86
N ALA A 752 8.02 -32.34 -5.64
CA ALA A 752 9.10 -32.46 -6.62
C ALA A 752 9.52 -33.92 -6.80
N SER A 753 9.66 -34.35 -8.06
CA SER A 753 10.29 -35.64 -8.40
C SER A 753 11.77 -35.42 -8.75
N ASP A 754 12.63 -36.38 -8.42
CA ASP A 754 14.07 -36.27 -8.70
C ASP A 754 14.46 -36.53 -10.15
N ARG A 755 13.55 -37.16 -10.90
CA ARG A 755 13.48 -37.13 -12.36
C ARG A 755 12.01 -36.94 -12.77
N LYS A 756 11.76 -36.45 -13.97
CA LYS A 756 10.42 -36.41 -14.57
C LYS A 756 10.15 -37.64 -15.42
N GLY A 757 11.19 -38.27 -15.98
CA GLY A 757 11.06 -39.51 -16.76
C GLY A 757 11.09 -40.79 -15.90
N ILE A 758 10.24 -41.76 -16.24
CA ILE A 758 10.17 -43.09 -15.59
C ILE A 758 9.93 -44.19 -16.63
N THR A 759 10.72 -45.26 -16.65
CA THR A 759 10.49 -46.40 -17.57
C THR A 759 9.43 -47.37 -17.03
N PRO A 760 8.77 -48.21 -17.86
CA PRO A 760 7.89 -49.28 -17.39
C PRO A 760 8.62 -50.20 -16.39
N GLY A 761 7.98 -50.47 -15.24
CA GLY A 761 8.59 -51.17 -14.11
C GLY A 761 9.72 -50.41 -13.38
N GLY A 762 10.09 -49.23 -13.87
CA GLY A 762 11.09 -48.35 -13.27
C GLY A 762 10.56 -47.57 -12.07
N THR A 763 11.45 -46.87 -11.38
CA THR A 763 11.16 -46.10 -10.17
C THR A 763 11.61 -44.65 -10.29
N VAL A 764 10.86 -43.75 -9.64
CA VAL A 764 11.23 -42.35 -9.40
C VAL A 764 11.09 -42.03 -7.92
N ARG A 765 11.87 -41.09 -7.40
CA ARG A 765 11.75 -40.64 -6.02
C ARG A 765 11.05 -39.29 -5.98
N VAL A 766 9.95 -39.23 -5.24
CA VAL A 766 9.09 -38.06 -5.10
C VAL A 766 9.27 -37.51 -3.70
N THR A 767 9.55 -36.23 -3.57
CA THR A 767 9.69 -35.51 -2.30
C THR A 767 8.60 -34.47 -2.19
N ALA A 768 7.76 -34.61 -1.16
CA ALA A 768 6.86 -33.54 -0.74
C ALA A 768 7.57 -32.72 0.34
N THR A 769 7.54 -31.40 0.20
CA THR A 769 8.06 -30.44 1.17
C THR A 769 6.91 -29.62 1.72
N PHE A 770 6.64 -29.76 3.01
CA PHE A 770 5.77 -28.85 3.74
C PHE A 770 6.59 -27.71 4.30
N THR A 771 6.11 -26.48 4.10
CA THR A 771 6.64 -25.28 4.74
C THR A 771 5.61 -24.77 5.73
N ASN A 772 5.98 -24.69 7.01
CA ASN A 772 5.18 -23.99 8.01
C ASN A 772 5.35 -22.48 7.79
N GLU A 773 4.35 -21.87 7.16
CA GLU A 773 4.34 -20.44 6.87
C GLU A 773 4.02 -19.59 8.12
N SER A 774 3.63 -20.22 9.25
CA SER A 774 3.46 -19.51 10.51
C SER A 774 4.84 -19.15 11.05
N THR A 775 5.06 -17.86 11.34
CA THR A 775 6.29 -17.43 12.03
C THR A 775 6.16 -17.49 13.55
N LEU A 776 4.96 -17.83 14.06
CA LEU A 776 4.64 -17.81 15.48
C LEU A 776 4.46 -19.21 16.09
N THR A 777 3.76 -20.12 15.40
CA THR A 777 3.35 -21.42 15.95
C THR A 777 3.98 -22.59 15.20
N ALA A 778 4.12 -23.72 15.88
CA ALA A 778 4.57 -24.96 15.25
C ALA A 778 3.37 -25.72 14.65
N ALA A 779 3.53 -26.22 13.43
CA ALA A 779 2.57 -27.14 12.82
C ALA A 779 2.73 -28.52 13.46
N GLY A 780 1.73 -28.96 14.22
CA GLY A 780 1.83 -30.15 15.07
C GLY A 780 1.53 -31.46 14.33
N GLY A 781 2.38 -32.47 14.49
CA GLY A 781 2.16 -33.83 14.00
C GLY A 781 1.91 -33.92 12.49
N VAL A 782 2.72 -33.24 11.69
CA VAL A 782 2.64 -33.17 10.22
C VAL A 782 2.66 -34.58 9.60
N ARG A 783 1.73 -34.83 8.69
CA ARG A 783 1.50 -36.12 8.02
C ARG A 783 1.30 -35.88 6.54
N PHE A 784 2.12 -36.55 5.74
CA PHE A 784 2.00 -36.50 4.28
C PHE A 784 1.29 -37.75 3.75
N ALA A 785 0.60 -37.59 2.63
CA ALA A 785 0.18 -38.68 1.77
C ALA A 785 0.48 -38.32 0.31
N LEU A 786 0.68 -39.34 -0.52
CA LEU A 786 0.92 -39.21 -1.95
C LEU A 786 0.05 -40.22 -2.66
N SER A 787 -0.85 -39.76 -3.54
CA SER A 787 -1.55 -40.62 -4.49
C SER A 787 -0.88 -40.59 -5.86
N ALA A 788 -1.03 -41.70 -6.58
CA ALA A 788 -0.61 -41.87 -7.96
C ALA A 788 -1.74 -42.64 -8.70
N PRO A 789 -1.75 -42.68 -10.04
CA PRO A 789 -2.83 -43.29 -10.79
C PRO A 789 -2.89 -44.81 -10.58
N ARG A 790 -4.04 -45.40 -10.89
CA ARG A 790 -4.27 -46.84 -10.71
C ARG A 790 -3.20 -47.66 -11.45
N GLY A 791 -2.56 -48.59 -10.73
CA GLY A 791 -1.48 -49.45 -11.26
C GLY A 791 -0.08 -49.02 -10.82
N TYR A 792 0.13 -47.73 -10.52
CA TYR A 792 1.37 -47.26 -9.91
C TYR A 792 1.44 -47.70 -8.45
N THR A 793 2.63 -48.06 -7.97
CA THR A 793 2.84 -48.39 -6.55
C THR A 793 3.65 -47.31 -5.86
N VAL A 794 3.10 -46.76 -4.78
CA VAL A 794 3.73 -45.71 -3.97
C VAL A 794 4.25 -46.35 -2.68
N ARG A 795 5.55 -46.28 -2.46
CA ARG A 795 6.20 -46.80 -1.24
C ARG A 795 6.93 -45.68 -0.53
N GLU A 796 6.52 -45.38 0.70
CA GLU A 796 7.24 -44.43 1.55
C GLU A 796 8.66 -44.95 1.84
N SER A 797 9.65 -44.09 1.61
CA SER A 797 11.07 -44.42 1.63
C SER A 797 11.81 -43.67 2.75
N ALA A 798 11.39 -42.44 3.06
CA ALA A 798 11.80 -41.71 4.26
C ALA A 798 10.67 -40.77 4.71
N GLY A 799 10.16 -40.99 5.92
CA GLY A 799 9.01 -40.27 6.47
C GLY A 799 9.32 -39.38 7.66
N SER A 800 8.77 -38.17 7.67
CA SER A 800 8.68 -37.29 8.85
C SER A 800 7.34 -37.42 9.59
N ALA A 801 6.57 -38.47 9.29
CA ALA A 801 5.20 -38.68 9.78
C ALA A 801 5.06 -38.50 11.30
N GLY A 802 4.23 -37.53 11.70
CA GLY A 802 3.94 -37.23 13.09
C GLY A 802 4.95 -36.32 13.80
N ARG A 803 5.87 -35.66 13.09
CA ARG A 803 6.74 -34.63 13.67
C ARG A 803 6.05 -33.28 13.75
N ASP A 804 6.40 -32.51 14.78
CA ASP A 804 6.06 -31.09 14.86
C ASP A 804 7.09 -30.29 14.05
N VAL A 805 6.63 -29.33 13.24
CA VAL A 805 7.48 -28.44 12.44
C VAL A 805 7.44 -27.06 13.07
N GLY A 806 8.60 -26.56 13.52
CA GLY A 806 8.71 -25.24 14.14
C GLY A 806 8.28 -24.09 13.22
N PRO A 807 8.08 -22.87 13.76
CA PRO A 807 7.72 -21.71 12.95
C PRO A 807 8.76 -21.42 11.86
N GLY A 808 8.31 -21.12 10.64
CA GLY A 808 9.17 -20.98 9.45
C GLY A 808 9.92 -22.25 9.02
N GLY A 809 9.71 -23.37 9.71
CA GLY A 809 10.40 -24.63 9.46
C GLY A 809 9.80 -25.41 8.31
N THR A 810 10.57 -26.38 7.79
CA THR A 810 10.09 -27.33 6.78
C THR A 810 10.09 -28.77 7.31
N ALA A 811 9.21 -29.59 6.76
CA ALA A 811 9.33 -31.05 6.82
C ALA A 811 9.29 -31.61 5.40
N THR A 812 9.97 -32.73 5.20
CA THR A 812 9.91 -33.48 3.95
C THR A 812 9.45 -34.90 4.19
N SER A 813 8.73 -35.44 3.22
CA SER A 813 8.44 -36.87 3.10
C SER A 813 8.81 -37.33 1.70
N THR A 814 9.35 -38.53 1.60
CA THR A 814 9.90 -39.05 0.35
C THR A 814 9.35 -40.45 0.08
N TRP A 815 8.80 -40.65 -1.11
CA TRP A 815 8.32 -41.95 -1.60
C TRP A 815 9.11 -42.36 -2.83
N THR A 816 9.23 -43.66 -3.03
CA THR A 816 9.55 -44.26 -4.31
C THR A 816 8.24 -44.62 -4.99
N VAL A 817 7.98 -44.02 -6.15
CA VAL A 817 6.85 -44.36 -7.02
C VAL A 817 7.38 -45.29 -8.10
N THR A 818 6.73 -46.44 -8.28
CA THR A 818 7.09 -47.45 -9.30
C THR A 818 6.00 -47.47 -10.36
N ALA A 819 6.39 -47.33 -11.63
CA ALA A 819 5.48 -47.52 -12.75
C ALA A 819 5.11 -49.01 -12.89
N PRO A 820 3.88 -49.35 -13.34
CA PRO A 820 3.55 -50.72 -13.69
C PRO A 820 4.44 -51.22 -14.86
N ALA A 821 4.62 -52.54 -14.96
CA ALA A 821 5.50 -53.13 -15.98
C ALA A 821 4.95 -53.02 -17.41
N ASP A 822 3.63 -52.82 -17.51
CA ASP A 822 2.84 -52.57 -18.72
C ASP A 822 2.43 -51.10 -18.85
N ALA A 823 3.14 -50.17 -18.20
CA ALA A 823 2.90 -48.74 -18.35
C ALA A 823 3.05 -48.29 -19.82
N GLU A 824 2.02 -47.64 -20.36
CA GLU A 824 2.00 -47.13 -21.73
C GLU A 824 3.07 -46.04 -21.91
N ALA A 825 3.94 -46.22 -22.90
CA ALA A 825 4.97 -45.24 -23.23
C ALA A 825 4.34 -43.90 -23.60
N GLY A 826 4.97 -42.80 -23.18
CA GLY A 826 4.50 -41.44 -23.38
C GLY A 826 3.49 -40.95 -22.34
N ALA A 827 2.80 -41.82 -21.60
CA ALA A 827 1.76 -41.44 -20.64
C ALA A 827 2.25 -40.43 -19.58
N LEU A 828 1.37 -39.51 -19.17
CA LEU A 828 1.64 -38.50 -18.14
C LEU A 828 0.84 -38.77 -16.85
N PRO A 829 1.29 -39.68 -15.97
CA PRO A 829 0.64 -39.89 -14.68
C PRO A 829 0.80 -38.64 -13.79
N ALA A 830 -0.31 -38.16 -13.24
CA ALA A 830 -0.32 -37.12 -12.22
C ALA A 830 -0.11 -37.73 -10.83
N LEU A 831 0.68 -37.05 -10.01
CA LEU A 831 0.94 -37.36 -8.62
C LEU A 831 0.33 -36.26 -7.74
N ASP A 832 -0.50 -36.64 -6.78
CA ASP A 832 -1.17 -35.68 -5.89
C ASP A 832 -0.61 -35.86 -4.48
N GLY A 833 0.15 -34.87 -4.03
CA GLY A 833 0.63 -34.74 -2.67
C GLY A 833 -0.42 -34.06 -1.82
N THR A 834 -0.63 -34.59 -0.61
CA THR A 834 -1.38 -33.90 0.44
C THR A 834 -0.55 -33.91 1.73
N VAL A 835 -0.69 -32.86 2.52
CA VAL A 835 -0.11 -32.78 3.85
C VAL A 835 -1.15 -32.29 4.82
N SER A 836 -1.26 -32.93 5.98
CA SER A 836 -2.13 -32.53 7.06
C SER A 836 -1.33 -32.27 8.33
N TRP A 837 -1.77 -31.31 9.14
CA TRP A 837 -1.14 -30.97 10.41
C TRP A 837 -2.19 -30.52 11.42
N ARG A 838 -1.78 -30.31 12.67
CA ARG A 838 -2.58 -29.62 13.67
C ARG A 838 -2.11 -28.18 13.81
N SER A 839 -3.04 -27.23 13.81
CA SER A 839 -2.76 -25.84 14.18
C SER A 839 -2.26 -25.75 15.63
N GLY A 840 -1.77 -24.57 16.05
CA GLY A 840 -1.41 -24.32 17.46
C GLY A 840 -2.56 -24.53 18.46
N LYS A 841 -3.81 -24.64 17.97
CA LYS A 841 -5.02 -24.93 18.75
C LYS A 841 -5.46 -26.39 18.74
N GLY A 842 -4.83 -27.23 17.90
CA GLY A 842 -5.19 -28.64 17.72
C GLY A 842 -6.23 -28.92 16.64
N GLU A 843 -6.69 -27.90 15.91
CA GLU A 843 -7.58 -28.05 14.74
C GLU A 843 -6.82 -28.74 13.60
N SER A 844 -7.50 -29.55 12.80
CA SER A 844 -6.87 -30.33 11.71
C SER A 844 -6.88 -29.53 10.41
N GLU A 845 -5.71 -29.37 9.84
CA GLU A 845 -5.43 -28.54 8.66
C GLU A 845 -4.88 -29.40 7.52
N GLN A 846 -4.98 -28.92 6.29
CA GLN A 846 -4.45 -29.60 5.10
C GLN A 846 -3.93 -28.62 4.05
N ALA A 847 -3.01 -29.05 3.20
CA ALA A 847 -2.64 -28.43 1.93
C ALA A 847 -2.36 -29.51 0.88
N SER A 848 -2.50 -29.18 -0.39
CA SER A 848 -2.33 -30.09 -1.54
C SER A 848 -1.32 -29.51 -2.55
N ALA A 849 -0.68 -30.37 -3.33
CA ALA A 849 0.21 -29.99 -4.42
C ALA A 849 0.32 -31.13 -5.45
N HIS A 850 0.52 -30.78 -6.72
CA HIS A 850 0.48 -31.73 -7.84
C HIS A 850 1.80 -31.75 -8.60
N SER A 851 2.15 -32.89 -9.22
CA SER A 851 3.33 -33.00 -10.09
C SER A 851 3.14 -34.10 -11.14
N LEU A 852 3.62 -33.87 -12.37
CA LEU A 852 3.55 -34.85 -13.46
C LEU A 852 4.87 -35.65 -13.58
N LEU A 853 4.76 -36.89 -14.06
CA LEU A 853 5.86 -37.65 -14.65
C LEU A 853 5.58 -37.94 -16.14
N MET A 854 6.56 -38.50 -16.85
CA MET A 854 6.40 -39.06 -18.19
C MET A 854 6.92 -40.50 -18.24
N VAL A 855 6.10 -41.42 -18.76
CA VAL A 855 6.54 -42.81 -19.00
C VAL A 855 7.47 -42.84 -20.23
N GLY A 856 8.76 -43.10 -20.03
CA GLY A 856 9.78 -43.19 -21.08
C GLY A 856 10.16 -44.62 -21.45
N GLY A 857 11.33 -44.80 -22.06
CA GLY A 857 11.94 -46.12 -22.31
C GLY A 857 11.47 -46.84 -23.57
N SER A 858 10.66 -46.21 -24.42
CA SER A 858 10.34 -46.74 -25.76
C SER A 858 11.48 -46.51 -26.74
N THR A 859 11.70 -47.45 -27.66
CA THR A 859 12.60 -47.23 -28.80
C THR A 859 12.02 -46.17 -29.73
N ILE A 860 12.76 -45.09 -29.97
CA ILE A 860 12.40 -44.09 -30.98
C ILE A 860 12.57 -44.70 -32.38
N GLY A 861 11.54 -44.57 -33.21
CA GLY A 861 11.51 -45.11 -34.57
C GLY A 861 12.32 -44.30 -35.58
N ALA A 862 12.84 -44.98 -36.60
CA ALA A 862 13.46 -44.33 -37.76
C ALA A 862 12.46 -43.36 -38.44
N PRO A 863 12.91 -42.20 -38.97
CA PRO A 863 14.32 -41.81 -39.20
C PRO A 863 15.03 -41.19 -37.98
N TYR A 864 14.35 -41.02 -36.85
CA TYR A 864 14.87 -40.24 -35.72
C TYR A 864 15.96 -40.97 -34.91
N LYS A 865 16.80 -40.16 -34.27
CA LYS A 865 17.86 -40.53 -33.33
C LYS A 865 17.69 -39.70 -32.05
N THR A 866 18.41 -40.08 -30.99
CA THR A 866 18.43 -39.33 -29.72
C THR A 866 19.84 -38.80 -29.42
N ALA A 867 19.90 -37.61 -28.82
CA ALA A 867 21.13 -37.02 -28.29
C ALA A 867 20.80 -36.16 -27.06
N ALA A 868 21.67 -36.14 -26.05
CA ALA A 868 21.53 -35.24 -24.91
C ALA A 868 22.88 -34.92 -24.27
N SER A 869 23.01 -33.70 -23.75
CA SER A 869 24.10 -33.28 -22.86
C SER A 869 23.73 -33.36 -21.37
N ALA A 870 22.45 -33.60 -21.05
CA ALA A 870 21.94 -33.85 -19.69
C ALA A 870 21.21 -35.22 -19.60
N PRO A 871 20.96 -35.77 -18.40
CA PRO A 871 20.10 -36.95 -18.24
C PRO A 871 18.72 -36.73 -18.88
N ALA A 872 18.25 -37.73 -19.62
CA ALA A 872 17.01 -37.66 -20.38
C ALA A 872 16.35 -39.04 -20.51
N GLU A 873 15.03 -39.05 -20.55
CA GLU A 873 14.17 -40.19 -20.89
C GLU A 873 13.29 -39.82 -22.08
N TYR A 874 13.13 -40.75 -23.02
CA TYR A 874 12.41 -40.54 -24.27
C TYR A 874 11.19 -41.45 -24.38
N ALA A 875 10.15 -40.93 -25.03
CA ALA A 875 8.92 -41.65 -25.31
C ALA A 875 8.48 -41.44 -26.77
N GLN A 876 7.87 -42.45 -27.37
CA GLN A 876 7.11 -42.34 -28.61
C GLN A 876 5.84 -43.18 -28.52
N ASP A 877 4.70 -42.53 -28.78
CA ASP A 877 3.39 -43.15 -28.94
C ASP A 877 2.77 -42.66 -30.25
N GLY A 878 2.67 -43.55 -31.24
CA GLY A 878 2.30 -43.19 -32.61
C GLY A 878 3.16 -42.06 -33.17
N GLY A 879 2.52 -40.90 -33.42
CA GLY A 879 3.17 -39.67 -33.89
C GLY A 879 3.58 -38.70 -32.77
N THR A 880 3.23 -38.97 -31.52
CA THR A 880 3.62 -38.16 -30.37
C THR A 880 5.00 -38.59 -29.86
N ILE A 881 5.88 -37.62 -29.62
CA ILE A 881 7.21 -37.81 -29.03
C ILE A 881 7.26 -37.06 -27.70
N GLY A 882 7.70 -37.74 -26.64
CA GLY A 882 7.93 -37.16 -25.32
C GLY A 882 9.41 -37.13 -24.98
N ILE A 883 9.85 -36.04 -24.35
CA ILE A 883 11.21 -35.90 -23.81
C ILE A 883 11.08 -35.37 -22.38
N ALA A 884 11.62 -36.10 -21.41
CA ALA A 884 11.80 -35.61 -20.05
C ALA A 884 13.30 -35.49 -19.78
N ALA A 885 13.80 -34.29 -19.48
CA ALA A 885 15.24 -34.05 -19.30
C ALA A 885 15.55 -32.84 -18.40
N GLY A 886 16.79 -32.79 -17.93
CA GLY A 886 17.35 -31.64 -17.20
C GLY A 886 17.94 -30.57 -18.12
N GLY A 887 19.04 -29.96 -17.65
CA GLY A 887 19.84 -28.96 -18.35
C GLY A 887 19.82 -27.62 -17.60
N GLU A 888 21.00 -27.14 -17.21
CA GLU A 888 21.13 -25.89 -16.45
C GLU A 888 20.67 -24.68 -17.27
N ASP A 889 21.04 -24.63 -18.54
CA ASP A 889 20.83 -23.50 -19.46
C ASP A 889 21.16 -23.90 -20.92
N ILE A 890 20.70 -23.10 -21.88
CA ILE A 890 21.00 -23.22 -23.32
C ILE A 890 21.28 -21.83 -23.90
N TRP A 891 22.35 -21.21 -23.40
CA TRP A 891 22.75 -19.84 -23.73
C TRP A 891 24.24 -19.61 -23.48
N GLY A 892 24.91 -18.91 -24.41
CA GLY A 892 26.32 -18.58 -24.32
C GLY A 892 27.19 -19.82 -24.05
N ALA A 893 27.95 -19.80 -22.95
CA ALA A 893 28.88 -20.88 -22.62
C ALA A 893 28.21 -22.18 -22.13
N THR A 894 26.91 -22.20 -21.84
CA THR A 894 26.18 -23.41 -21.39
C THR A 894 25.28 -23.93 -22.50
N ASN A 895 25.36 -25.22 -22.78
CA ASN A 895 24.65 -25.86 -23.89
C ASN A 895 24.10 -27.22 -23.46
N GLU A 896 23.06 -27.19 -22.61
CA GLU A 896 22.49 -28.38 -21.98
C GLU A 896 21.03 -28.61 -22.39
N PHE A 897 20.81 -29.67 -23.18
CA PHE A 897 19.49 -30.06 -23.67
C PHE A 897 19.43 -31.55 -23.99
N ALA A 898 18.22 -32.05 -24.27
CA ALA A 898 17.96 -33.37 -24.86
C ALA A 898 17.12 -33.22 -26.12
N THR A 899 17.42 -34.00 -27.17
CA THR A 899 16.76 -33.92 -28.47
C THR A 899 16.45 -35.28 -29.09
N VAL A 900 15.33 -35.30 -29.84
CA VAL A 900 14.97 -36.36 -30.79
C VAL A 900 15.05 -35.76 -32.20
N TYR A 901 16.03 -36.18 -32.99
CA TYR A 901 16.49 -35.47 -34.19
C TYR A 901 16.60 -36.35 -35.43
N SER A 902 16.49 -35.72 -36.61
CA SER A 902 16.82 -36.33 -37.90
C SER A 902 18.13 -35.75 -38.42
N GLY A 903 19.00 -36.61 -38.94
CA GLY A 903 20.29 -36.17 -39.46
C GLY A 903 20.16 -35.51 -40.84
N GLY A 904 20.80 -34.34 -41.04
CA GLY A 904 20.72 -33.58 -42.30
C GLY A 904 19.29 -33.20 -42.73
N GLY A 905 18.39 -32.96 -41.77
CA GLY A 905 16.96 -32.71 -42.02
C GLY A 905 16.62 -31.27 -42.42
N LEU A 906 17.53 -30.30 -42.26
CA LEU A 906 17.34 -28.91 -42.69
C LEU A 906 18.38 -28.53 -43.75
N THR A 907 17.92 -28.01 -44.89
CA THR A 907 18.75 -27.53 -45.99
C THR A 907 18.27 -26.16 -46.47
N ALA A 908 19.11 -25.42 -47.20
CA ALA A 908 18.72 -24.13 -47.75
C ALA A 908 17.47 -24.23 -48.65
N GLY A 909 16.57 -23.23 -48.54
CA GLY A 909 15.30 -23.17 -49.24
C GLY A 909 14.17 -23.99 -48.60
N HIS A 910 14.43 -24.67 -47.47
CA HIS A 910 13.45 -25.50 -46.77
C HIS A 910 13.15 -24.97 -45.37
N ALA A 911 11.99 -25.34 -44.84
CA ALA A 911 11.64 -25.15 -43.45
C ALA A 911 11.10 -26.45 -42.86
N VAL A 912 11.24 -26.59 -41.55
CA VAL A 912 10.66 -27.71 -40.79
C VAL A 912 9.86 -27.20 -39.59
N ALA A 913 8.85 -27.96 -39.18
CA ALA A 913 7.98 -27.63 -38.05
C ALA A 913 7.67 -28.84 -37.17
N THR A 914 7.30 -28.55 -35.92
CA THR A 914 6.75 -29.52 -34.95
C THR A 914 5.71 -28.82 -34.05
N LYS A 915 4.91 -29.59 -33.31
CA LYS A 915 3.87 -29.06 -32.40
C LYS A 915 4.20 -29.38 -30.94
N VAL A 916 4.53 -28.38 -30.13
CA VAL A 916 4.71 -28.52 -28.68
C VAL A 916 3.33 -28.54 -27.99
N THR A 917 2.93 -29.71 -27.48
CA THR A 917 1.62 -29.96 -26.83
C THR A 917 1.70 -29.99 -25.30
N LYS A 918 2.91 -29.96 -24.74
CA LYS A 918 3.15 -29.81 -23.29
C LYS A 918 4.57 -29.28 -23.08
N LEU A 919 4.73 -28.36 -22.14
CA LEU A 919 5.98 -28.14 -21.43
C LEU A 919 5.65 -27.97 -19.94
N ASP A 920 6.12 -28.90 -19.12
CA ASP A 920 6.02 -28.90 -17.65
C ASP A 920 7.43 -28.68 -17.11
N GLY A 921 7.83 -27.41 -16.98
CA GLY A 921 9.18 -26.99 -16.57
C GLY A 921 9.12 -25.92 -15.48
N GLY A 922 9.96 -26.06 -14.46
CA GLY A 922 9.97 -25.21 -13.27
C GLY A 922 10.76 -23.90 -13.40
N SER A 923 11.00 -23.42 -14.63
CA SER A 923 11.74 -22.18 -14.91
C SER A 923 10.96 -21.33 -15.93
N PRO A 924 10.85 -20.00 -15.75
CA PRO A 924 10.22 -19.09 -16.73
C PRO A 924 10.76 -19.25 -18.16
N TYR A 925 12.03 -19.67 -18.27
CA TYR A 925 12.78 -19.90 -19.50
C TYR A 925 13.00 -21.37 -19.85
N SER A 926 12.36 -22.35 -19.19
CA SER A 926 12.36 -23.74 -19.67
C SER A 926 11.98 -23.75 -21.16
N ARG A 927 12.71 -24.48 -22.01
CA ARG A 927 12.55 -24.42 -23.47
C ARG A 927 12.06 -25.74 -24.03
N ALA A 928 11.09 -25.70 -24.92
CA ALA A 928 10.74 -26.82 -25.80
C ALA A 928 10.49 -26.34 -27.23
N GLY A 929 11.05 -27.02 -28.24
CA GLY A 929 10.85 -26.63 -29.63
C GLY A 929 11.75 -27.37 -30.61
N LEU A 930 12.29 -26.67 -31.61
CA LEU A 930 13.23 -27.18 -32.60
C LEU A 930 14.63 -26.60 -32.39
N VAL A 931 15.64 -27.45 -32.53
CA VAL A 931 17.06 -27.08 -32.54
C VAL A 931 17.72 -27.63 -33.80
N ALA A 932 18.64 -26.87 -34.41
CA ALA A 932 19.44 -27.30 -35.55
C ALA A 932 20.93 -26.98 -35.35
N ALA A 933 21.80 -27.84 -35.88
CA ALA A 933 23.26 -27.66 -35.92
C ALA A 933 23.88 -28.58 -37.00
N ASN A 934 25.13 -28.35 -37.40
CA ASN A 934 25.84 -29.29 -38.29
C ASN A 934 25.97 -30.71 -37.69
N ASP A 935 26.07 -30.83 -36.36
CA ASP A 935 26.09 -32.11 -35.63
C ASP A 935 25.51 -31.92 -34.22
N LEU A 936 24.26 -32.35 -34.01
CA LEU A 936 23.57 -32.22 -32.71
C LEU A 936 24.12 -33.16 -31.62
N THR A 937 25.11 -34.02 -31.93
CA THR A 937 25.80 -34.85 -30.93
C THR A 937 27.04 -34.17 -30.34
N LYS A 938 27.45 -33.01 -30.86
CA LYS A 938 28.65 -32.27 -30.44
C LYS A 938 28.32 -30.87 -29.94
N SER A 939 28.71 -30.57 -28.70
CA SER A 939 28.78 -29.19 -28.21
C SER A 939 29.83 -28.40 -29.00
N GLY A 940 29.54 -27.14 -29.33
CA GLY A 940 30.40 -26.29 -30.16
C GLY A 940 30.31 -26.59 -31.67
N SER A 941 29.22 -27.20 -32.14
CA SER A 941 28.93 -27.30 -33.58
C SER A 941 28.45 -25.96 -34.12
N GLY A 942 29.04 -25.47 -35.22
CA GLY A 942 28.49 -24.35 -35.99
C GLY A 942 27.16 -24.69 -36.69
N GLY A 943 26.54 -23.68 -37.33
CA GLY A 943 25.20 -23.79 -37.90
C GLY A 943 24.09 -23.81 -36.83
N TYR A 944 24.36 -23.25 -35.65
CA TYR A 944 23.57 -23.51 -34.45
C TYR A 944 22.44 -22.49 -34.24
N ALA A 945 21.19 -22.98 -34.11
CA ALA A 945 20.03 -22.17 -33.78
C ALA A 945 18.91 -22.98 -33.11
N ASP A 946 18.09 -22.32 -32.29
CA ASP A 946 16.87 -22.87 -31.70
C ASP A 946 15.65 -21.96 -31.90
N ILE A 947 14.46 -22.57 -31.96
CA ILE A 947 13.16 -21.91 -31.84
C ILE A 947 12.33 -22.70 -30.82
N ALA A 948 12.01 -22.07 -29.69
CA ALA A 948 11.32 -22.70 -28.57
C ALA A 948 10.13 -21.89 -28.08
N VAL A 949 9.16 -22.58 -27.47
CA VAL A 949 8.19 -21.97 -26.55
C VAL A 949 8.69 -22.14 -25.11
N THR A 950 8.35 -21.16 -24.28
CA THR A 950 8.70 -21.07 -22.86
C THR A 950 7.43 -20.86 -22.00
N PRO A 951 7.47 -21.13 -20.68
CA PRO A 951 6.34 -20.86 -19.79
C PRO A 951 5.91 -19.39 -19.73
N GLU A 952 6.85 -18.43 -19.62
CA GLU A 952 6.52 -17.02 -19.35
C GLU A 952 6.94 -16.05 -20.47
N HIS A 953 8.00 -16.35 -21.23
CA HIS A 953 8.57 -15.44 -22.25
C HIS A 953 8.00 -15.65 -23.67
N GLY A 954 7.00 -16.52 -23.81
CA GLY A 954 6.42 -16.87 -25.10
C GLY A 954 7.39 -17.66 -25.97
N CYS A 955 7.53 -17.25 -27.23
CA CYS A 955 8.46 -17.89 -28.15
C CYS A 955 9.80 -17.17 -28.24
N VAL A 956 10.88 -17.95 -28.20
CA VAL A 956 12.27 -17.49 -28.23
C VAL A 956 12.97 -18.11 -29.43
N PHE A 957 13.59 -17.28 -30.27
CA PHE A 957 14.52 -17.69 -31.32
C PHE A 957 15.92 -17.23 -30.93
N SER A 958 16.88 -18.15 -30.86
CA SER A 958 18.29 -17.82 -30.65
C SER A 958 19.17 -18.51 -31.66
N TYR A 959 20.33 -17.91 -31.94
CA TYR A 959 21.27 -18.41 -32.93
C TYR A 959 22.72 -18.00 -32.61
N ASP A 960 23.64 -18.73 -33.22
CA ASP A 960 25.09 -18.48 -33.27
C ASP A 960 25.42 -17.56 -34.47
N ALA A 961 25.74 -16.30 -34.18
CA ALA A 961 26.02 -15.30 -35.22
C ALA A 961 27.50 -15.26 -35.66
N ASP A 962 28.44 -15.67 -34.81
CA ASP A 962 29.88 -15.57 -35.07
C ASP A 962 30.54 -16.89 -35.49
N GLY A 963 29.91 -18.02 -35.17
CA GLY A 963 30.29 -19.37 -35.59
C GLY A 963 31.08 -20.16 -34.55
N ASP A 964 31.14 -19.72 -33.29
CA ASP A 964 31.85 -20.42 -32.21
C ASP A 964 31.08 -21.63 -31.62
N GLY A 965 29.84 -21.85 -32.08
CA GLY A 965 28.98 -22.96 -31.66
C GLY A 965 28.19 -22.67 -30.38
N ARG A 966 27.94 -21.40 -30.06
CA ARG A 966 27.14 -20.93 -28.92
C ARG A 966 26.05 -19.97 -29.38
N LEU A 967 24.92 -19.98 -28.68
CA LEU A 967 23.87 -18.99 -28.89
C LEU A 967 24.29 -17.67 -28.24
N ASP A 968 24.48 -16.64 -29.06
CA ASP A 968 24.94 -15.30 -28.69
C ASP A 968 23.94 -14.19 -29.07
N HIS A 969 23.01 -14.49 -29.99
CA HIS A 969 21.88 -13.65 -30.34
C HIS A 969 20.54 -14.31 -29.97
N VAL A 970 19.60 -13.50 -29.46
CA VAL A 970 18.24 -13.92 -29.09
C VAL A 970 17.21 -12.90 -29.58
N SER A 971 16.00 -13.37 -29.85
CA SER A 971 14.80 -12.56 -30.07
C SER A 971 13.60 -13.30 -29.47
N GLU A 972 12.73 -12.58 -28.77
CA GLU A 972 11.56 -13.14 -28.11
C GLU A 972 10.28 -12.44 -28.55
N VAL A 973 9.18 -13.19 -28.61
CA VAL A 973 7.83 -12.68 -28.84
C VAL A 973 6.89 -13.36 -27.85
N GLY A 974 6.32 -12.55 -26.97
CA GLY A 974 5.41 -12.99 -25.92
C GLY A 974 4.05 -13.47 -26.46
N GLY A 975 3.11 -13.71 -25.54
CA GLY A 975 1.73 -14.05 -25.86
C GLY A 975 1.45 -15.49 -26.31
N PHE A 976 2.49 -16.30 -26.55
CA PHE A 976 2.38 -17.75 -26.66
C PHE A 976 2.52 -18.39 -25.27
N THR A 977 1.75 -19.44 -25.00
CA THR A 977 1.87 -20.22 -23.76
C THR A 977 2.16 -21.68 -24.10
N ALA A 978 3.05 -22.32 -23.33
CA ALA A 978 3.32 -23.74 -23.40
C ALA A 978 2.04 -24.59 -23.26
N GLY A 979 1.58 -25.23 -24.35
CA GLY A 979 0.40 -26.11 -24.29
C GLY A 979 -0.19 -26.51 -25.64
N ASP A 980 -0.12 -25.66 -26.67
CA ASP A 980 -0.53 -26.04 -28.03
C ASP A 980 0.15 -25.20 -29.14
N VAL A 981 1.47 -25.06 -29.08
CA VAL A 981 2.24 -24.16 -29.95
C VAL A 981 3.05 -24.92 -30.99
N ARG A 982 2.82 -24.63 -32.26
CA ARG A 982 3.70 -25.07 -33.37
C ARG A 982 4.88 -24.12 -33.49
N VAL A 983 6.06 -24.69 -33.61
CA VAL A 983 7.30 -23.96 -33.90
C VAL A 983 7.81 -24.37 -35.28
N ARG A 984 8.42 -23.43 -36.01
CA ARG A 984 8.99 -23.62 -37.35
C ARG A 984 10.37 -22.98 -37.42
N LEU A 985 11.33 -23.72 -37.97
CA LEU A 985 12.66 -23.24 -38.31
C LEU A 985 12.84 -23.30 -39.83
N GLY A 986 13.01 -22.15 -40.47
CA GLY A 986 13.23 -22.02 -41.92
C GLY A 986 14.63 -21.52 -42.24
N ARG A 987 15.23 -22.02 -43.32
CA ARG A 987 16.59 -21.67 -43.75
C ARG A 987 16.63 -21.19 -45.20
N ASP A 988 17.31 -20.06 -45.42
CA ASP A 988 17.63 -19.50 -46.74
C ASP A 988 19.11 -19.12 -46.78
N GLY A 989 19.92 -19.86 -47.53
CA GLY A 989 21.38 -19.72 -47.52
C GLY A 989 21.99 -19.96 -46.12
N ASP A 990 22.65 -18.94 -45.58
CA ASP A 990 23.18 -18.88 -44.21
C ASP A 990 22.27 -18.09 -43.26
N ARG A 991 21.03 -17.79 -43.65
CA ARG A 991 20.03 -17.11 -42.82
C ARG A 991 19.00 -18.12 -42.29
N MET A 992 18.76 -18.10 -40.98
CA MET A 992 17.67 -18.85 -40.35
C MET A 992 16.57 -17.93 -39.82
N THR A 993 15.35 -18.44 -39.78
CA THR A 993 14.16 -17.74 -39.30
C THR A 993 13.33 -18.64 -38.40
N GLY A 994 13.13 -18.22 -37.15
CA GLY A 994 12.24 -18.87 -36.19
C GLY A 994 10.82 -18.31 -36.28
N SER A 995 9.80 -19.17 -36.20
CA SER A 995 8.40 -18.75 -36.18
C SER A 995 7.54 -19.62 -35.25
N CYS A 996 6.47 -19.04 -34.70
CA CYS A 996 5.48 -19.73 -33.86
C CYS A 996 4.04 -19.57 -34.39
N SER A 997 3.18 -20.54 -34.10
CA SER A 997 1.77 -20.54 -34.51
C SER A 997 0.92 -21.39 -33.57
N THR A 998 -0.33 -20.98 -33.30
CA THR A 998 -1.30 -21.80 -32.54
C THR A 998 -2.12 -22.73 -33.44
N ASP A 999 -2.31 -22.40 -34.73
CA ASP A 999 -3.14 -23.17 -35.67
C ASP A 999 -2.34 -23.95 -36.72
N GLY A 1000 -1.12 -23.51 -37.04
CA GLY A 1000 -0.25 -24.05 -38.09
C GLY A 1000 -0.41 -23.36 -39.45
N GLU A 1001 -1.34 -22.42 -39.59
CA GLU A 1001 -1.61 -21.67 -40.81
C GLU A 1001 -1.14 -20.21 -40.70
N ASN A 1002 -1.31 -19.60 -39.52
CA ASN A 1002 -0.99 -18.22 -39.23
C ASN A 1002 0.23 -18.17 -38.33
N TRP A 1003 1.34 -17.64 -38.85
CA TRP A 1003 2.63 -17.67 -38.16
C TRP A 1003 3.08 -16.29 -37.69
N THR A 1004 3.74 -16.24 -36.55
CA THR A 1004 4.44 -15.08 -36.01
C THR A 1004 5.93 -15.30 -36.17
N VAL A 1005 6.63 -14.37 -36.80
CA VAL A 1005 8.08 -14.44 -37.01
C VAL A 1005 8.76 -13.88 -35.76
N VAL A 1006 9.44 -14.76 -35.02
CA VAL A 1006 10.06 -14.46 -33.72
C VAL A 1006 11.40 -13.77 -33.91
N GLY A 1007 12.18 -14.24 -34.88
CA GLY A 1007 13.48 -13.67 -35.22
C GLY A 1007 14.01 -14.24 -36.52
N SER A 1008 14.95 -13.53 -37.14
CA SER A 1008 15.56 -13.93 -38.41
C SER A 1008 16.96 -13.35 -38.51
N GLY A 1009 17.97 -14.23 -38.61
CA GLY A 1009 19.38 -13.89 -38.40
C GLY A 1009 20.32 -14.69 -39.27
N ARG A 1010 21.54 -14.20 -39.45
CA ARG A 1010 22.61 -14.92 -40.16
C ARG A 1010 23.28 -15.87 -39.17
N VAL A 1011 23.30 -17.16 -39.49
CA VAL A 1011 23.88 -18.22 -38.67
C VAL A 1011 25.21 -18.65 -39.28
N ALA A 1012 26.30 -18.39 -38.57
CA ALA A 1012 27.63 -18.65 -39.10
C ALA A 1012 27.99 -20.15 -39.07
N GLY A 1013 28.82 -20.58 -40.01
CA GLY A 1013 29.29 -21.97 -40.09
C GLY A 1013 28.26 -23.02 -40.55
N ALA A 1014 27.04 -22.62 -40.93
CA ALA A 1014 25.99 -23.51 -41.45
C ALA A 1014 26.46 -24.31 -42.68
N GLY A 1015 26.48 -25.65 -42.58
CA GLY A 1015 26.88 -26.57 -43.65
C GLY A 1015 25.79 -26.85 -44.67
N ASP A 1016 26.03 -27.71 -45.65
CA ASP A 1016 25.08 -27.99 -46.75
C ASP A 1016 23.73 -28.58 -46.26
N ALA A 1017 23.76 -29.36 -45.18
CA ALA A 1017 22.60 -29.90 -44.49
C ALA A 1017 22.88 -29.99 -42.98
N GLU A 1018 21.92 -29.60 -42.16
CA GLU A 1018 22.03 -29.59 -40.70
C GLU A 1018 21.15 -30.69 -40.07
N ASP A 1019 21.65 -31.27 -38.99
CA ASP A 1019 20.84 -32.07 -38.07
C ASP A 1019 19.78 -31.17 -37.44
N VAL A 1020 18.53 -31.65 -37.35
CA VAL A 1020 17.42 -30.88 -36.78
C VAL A 1020 16.49 -31.78 -35.98
N GLY A 1021 16.06 -31.33 -34.80
CA GLY A 1021 15.31 -32.16 -33.86
C GLY A 1021 14.40 -31.40 -32.91
N MET A 1022 13.42 -32.12 -32.37
CA MET A 1022 12.61 -31.67 -31.24
C MET A 1022 13.50 -31.69 -30.00
N PHE A 1023 13.54 -30.62 -29.21
CA PHE A 1023 14.39 -30.55 -28.02
C PHE A 1023 13.68 -30.00 -26.80
N VAL A 1024 14.19 -30.36 -25.62
CA VAL A 1024 13.85 -29.73 -24.34
C VAL A 1024 15.12 -29.36 -23.58
N SER A 1025 15.10 -28.21 -22.91
CA SER A 1025 16.04 -27.86 -21.84
C SER A 1025 15.24 -27.35 -20.65
N ALA A 1026 15.53 -27.86 -19.46
CA ALA A 1026 14.83 -27.42 -18.26
C ALA A 1026 15.18 -25.98 -17.85
N VAL A 1027 16.35 -25.47 -18.25
CA VAL A 1027 16.92 -24.17 -17.84
C VAL A 1027 16.88 -24.04 -16.31
N ASN A 1028 17.45 -25.05 -15.66
CA ASN A 1028 17.24 -25.36 -14.25
C ASN A 1028 18.41 -25.00 -13.31
N ARG A 1029 19.35 -24.15 -13.74
CA ARG A 1029 20.55 -23.72 -12.95
C ARG A 1029 20.25 -23.32 -11.50
N HIS A 1030 19.03 -22.88 -11.19
CA HIS A 1030 18.60 -22.45 -9.86
C HIS A 1030 17.59 -23.39 -9.17
N THR A 1031 17.05 -24.41 -9.86
CA THR A 1031 16.01 -25.30 -9.33
C THR A 1031 16.40 -26.78 -9.31
N GLY A 1032 17.29 -27.20 -10.22
CA GLY A 1032 17.68 -28.60 -10.40
C GLY A 1032 16.55 -29.54 -10.86
N GLN A 1033 15.38 -29.02 -11.23
CA GLN A 1033 14.23 -29.81 -11.67
C GLN A 1033 14.32 -30.15 -13.17
N GLU A 1034 13.97 -31.37 -13.55
CA GLU A 1034 13.77 -31.73 -14.96
C GLU A 1034 12.46 -31.12 -15.50
N ALA A 1035 12.37 -30.96 -16.82
CA ALA A 1035 11.16 -30.57 -17.53
C ALA A 1035 10.62 -31.71 -18.40
N ILE A 1036 9.30 -31.78 -18.62
CA ILE A 1036 8.67 -32.67 -19.60
C ILE A 1036 8.21 -31.84 -20.80
N ALA A 1037 8.68 -32.17 -22.00
CA ALA A 1037 8.10 -31.70 -23.24
C ALA A 1037 7.37 -32.83 -23.98
N ARG A 1038 6.24 -32.52 -24.62
CA ARG A 1038 5.60 -33.38 -25.62
C ARG A 1038 5.48 -32.66 -26.95
N PHE A 1039 5.70 -33.42 -28.01
CA PHE A 1039 5.66 -33.02 -29.40
C PHE A 1039 4.67 -33.89 -30.18
N ASP A 1040 3.94 -33.32 -31.11
CA ASP A 1040 3.07 -34.06 -32.05
C ASP A 1040 3.56 -33.88 -33.50
N GLY A 1041 3.42 -34.95 -34.30
CA GLY A 1041 3.81 -35.03 -35.70
C GLY A 1041 5.29 -35.26 -36.01
N GLY A 1042 6.19 -35.16 -35.03
CA GLY A 1042 7.63 -35.22 -35.26
C GLY A 1042 8.21 -33.93 -35.85
N VAL A 1043 9.35 -34.03 -36.56
CA VAL A 1043 9.89 -32.95 -37.40
C VAL A 1043 9.35 -33.15 -38.82
N THR A 1044 8.50 -32.24 -39.27
CA THR A 1044 7.85 -32.32 -40.59
C THR A 1044 8.26 -31.18 -41.50
N ALA A 1045 8.26 -31.40 -42.81
CA ALA A 1045 8.52 -30.34 -43.78
C ALA A 1045 7.40 -29.28 -43.72
N ALA A 1046 7.79 -28.01 -43.63
CA ALA A 1046 6.90 -26.86 -43.52
C ALA A 1046 7.06 -25.92 -44.74
N PRO A 1047 6.02 -25.16 -45.11
CA PRO A 1047 6.15 -24.13 -46.13
C PRO A 1047 7.19 -23.07 -45.72
N ALA A 1048 8.20 -22.87 -46.56
CA ALA A 1048 9.11 -21.73 -46.47
C ALA A 1048 8.43 -20.51 -47.10
N THR A 1049 7.87 -19.62 -46.27
CA THR A 1049 6.97 -18.53 -46.69
C THR A 1049 7.38 -17.15 -46.20
N ALA A 1050 8.69 -16.94 -45.99
CA ALA A 1050 9.25 -15.64 -45.59
C ALA A 1050 8.83 -14.53 -46.59
N ARG A 1051 7.80 -13.77 -46.23
CA ARG A 1051 7.28 -12.64 -47.01
C ARG A 1051 7.98 -11.37 -46.57
N ASP A 1052 8.65 -10.69 -47.50
CA ASP A 1052 9.03 -9.29 -47.28
C ASP A 1052 7.76 -8.41 -47.30
N GLY A 1053 7.32 -8.00 -46.11
CA GLY A 1053 6.20 -7.08 -45.89
C GLY A 1053 6.63 -5.62 -45.69
N SER A 1054 7.91 -5.28 -45.89
CA SER A 1054 8.44 -3.93 -45.58
C SER A 1054 7.76 -2.79 -46.35
N GLY A 1055 7.17 -3.08 -47.52
CA GLY A 1055 6.40 -2.15 -48.34
C GLY A 1055 4.87 -2.15 -48.11
N ASP A 1056 4.35 -2.97 -47.19
CA ASP A 1056 2.91 -3.09 -46.98
C ASP A 1056 2.29 -1.83 -46.32
N LYS A 1057 1.02 -1.56 -46.63
CA LYS A 1057 0.30 -0.38 -46.13
C LYS A 1057 -0.46 -0.68 -44.86
N ILE A 1058 -0.68 0.36 -44.04
CA ILE A 1058 -1.56 0.30 -42.87
C ILE A 1058 -3.01 0.05 -43.29
N GLN A 1059 -3.67 -0.89 -42.62
CA GLN A 1059 -5.04 -1.34 -42.87
C GLN A 1059 -5.99 -1.04 -41.70
N SER A 1060 -5.49 -0.83 -40.47
CA SER A 1060 -6.31 -0.56 -39.27
C SER A 1060 -6.77 0.89 -39.10
N LEU A 1061 -6.15 1.84 -39.82
CA LEU A 1061 -6.37 3.29 -39.62
C LEU A 1061 -7.86 3.66 -39.76
N ARG A 1062 -8.44 4.16 -38.67
CA ARG A 1062 -9.84 4.60 -38.52
C ARG A 1062 -10.89 3.56 -38.97
N LYS A 1063 -10.53 2.28 -38.82
CA LYS A 1063 -11.45 1.16 -39.01
C LYS A 1063 -12.38 1.00 -37.79
N PRO A 1064 -13.55 0.34 -37.95
CA PRO A 1064 -14.43 0.03 -36.84
C PRO A 1064 -13.70 -0.75 -35.74
N VAL A 1065 -13.92 -0.36 -34.49
CA VAL A 1065 -13.29 -0.95 -33.30
C VAL A 1065 -14.32 -1.24 -32.22
N THR A 1066 -13.95 -2.16 -31.33
CA THR A 1066 -14.72 -2.57 -30.15
C THR A 1066 -13.74 -2.94 -29.04
N ALA A 1067 -14.15 -2.85 -27.79
CA ALA A 1067 -13.35 -3.28 -26.64
C ALA A 1067 -14.23 -4.03 -25.63
N LEU A 1068 -13.62 -4.78 -24.72
CA LEU A 1068 -14.30 -5.42 -23.59
C LEU A 1068 -15.05 -4.39 -22.74
N SER A 1069 -14.37 -3.28 -22.47
CA SER A 1069 -14.89 -2.10 -21.77
C SER A 1069 -14.08 -0.87 -22.19
N SER A 1070 -14.44 0.30 -21.69
CA SER A 1070 -13.66 1.53 -21.86
C SER A 1070 -13.84 2.43 -20.64
N GLU A 1071 -12.78 3.09 -20.21
CA GLU A 1071 -12.87 4.16 -19.21
C GLU A 1071 -13.71 5.33 -19.78
N PRO A 1072 -14.45 6.07 -18.93
CA PRO A 1072 -15.15 7.28 -19.34
C PRO A 1072 -14.21 8.26 -20.07
N GLY A 1073 -14.55 8.61 -21.31
CA GLY A 1073 -13.75 9.51 -22.14
C GLY A 1073 -12.50 8.90 -22.80
N ARG A 1074 -12.27 7.59 -22.69
CA ARG A 1074 -11.15 6.87 -23.34
C ARG A 1074 -11.67 5.84 -24.35
N PRO A 1075 -12.32 6.27 -25.45
CA PRO A 1075 -13.05 5.38 -26.34
C PRO A 1075 -12.11 4.51 -27.20
N PRO A 1076 -12.54 3.32 -27.68
CA PRO A 1076 -11.71 2.41 -28.47
C PRO A 1076 -11.10 3.03 -29.73
N GLU A 1077 -11.81 3.98 -30.37
CA GLU A 1077 -11.38 4.67 -31.60
C GLU A 1077 -10.09 5.48 -31.41
N ALA A 1078 -9.76 5.85 -30.17
CA ALA A 1078 -8.54 6.56 -29.84
C ALA A 1078 -7.26 5.70 -29.89
N ALA A 1079 -7.37 4.40 -30.24
CA ALA A 1079 -6.24 3.51 -30.43
C ALA A 1079 -6.02 3.11 -31.91
N ASN A 1080 -6.69 3.73 -32.87
CA ASN A 1080 -6.41 3.58 -34.31
C ASN A 1080 -6.68 4.85 -35.13
N ASP A 1081 -6.60 6.04 -34.53
CA ASP A 1081 -6.91 7.31 -35.19
C ASP A 1081 -5.75 7.86 -36.06
N GLY A 1082 -4.56 7.27 -35.91
CA GLY A 1082 -3.29 7.67 -36.55
C GLY A 1082 -2.38 8.53 -35.67
N SER A 1083 -2.77 8.82 -34.42
CA SER A 1083 -2.01 9.60 -33.46
C SER A 1083 -1.02 8.73 -32.68
N ARG A 1084 0.26 9.11 -32.65
CA ARG A 1084 1.24 8.52 -31.73
C ARG A 1084 1.45 9.37 -30.47
N ALA A 1085 0.47 10.21 -30.12
CA ALA A 1085 0.48 10.96 -28.87
C ALA A 1085 -0.06 10.12 -27.72
N ASN A 1086 0.25 10.49 -26.48
CA ASN A 1086 -0.31 9.86 -25.28
C ASN A 1086 -1.76 10.29 -24.96
N SER A 1087 -2.37 11.15 -25.77
CA SER A 1087 -3.79 11.51 -25.69
C SER A 1087 -4.29 12.02 -27.05
N PRO A 1088 -5.49 11.64 -27.52
CA PRO A 1088 -6.41 10.68 -26.89
C PRO A 1088 -5.80 9.26 -26.85
N TYR A 1089 -6.39 8.38 -26.04
CA TYR A 1089 -6.01 6.97 -25.91
C TYR A 1089 -7.23 6.14 -25.49
N TRP A 1090 -7.23 4.84 -25.77
CA TRP A 1090 -8.18 3.88 -25.20
C TRP A 1090 -7.64 3.32 -23.87
N GLY A 1091 -8.49 3.26 -22.85
CA GLY A 1091 -8.18 2.67 -21.55
C GLY A 1091 -9.25 1.65 -21.15
N GLY A 1092 -8.85 0.48 -20.64
CA GLY A 1092 -9.75 -0.56 -20.14
C GLY A 1092 -9.26 -1.19 -18.82
N PRO A 1093 -10.09 -1.32 -17.78
CA PRO A 1093 -9.70 -1.95 -16.51
C PRO A 1093 -9.29 -3.43 -16.63
N LEU A 1094 -8.39 -3.88 -15.77
CA LEU A 1094 -7.78 -5.22 -15.69
C LEU A 1094 -8.39 -6.11 -14.58
N THR A 1095 -9.71 -6.07 -14.43
CA THR A 1095 -10.41 -6.74 -13.31
C THR A 1095 -10.27 -8.27 -13.30
N TYR A 1096 -10.11 -8.92 -14.46
CA TYR A 1096 -10.15 -10.39 -14.61
C TYR A 1096 -8.80 -11.01 -15.01
N GLY A 1097 -7.70 -10.26 -14.85
CA GLY A 1097 -6.41 -10.60 -15.45
C GLY A 1097 -6.31 -10.18 -16.91
N GLU A 1098 -7.36 -10.37 -17.72
CA GLU A 1098 -7.38 -9.97 -19.13
C GLU A 1098 -8.39 -8.83 -19.43
N THR A 1099 -8.05 -7.94 -20.36
CA THR A 1099 -8.95 -6.93 -20.95
C THR A 1099 -8.60 -6.71 -22.42
N TRP A 1100 -9.55 -6.44 -23.32
CA TRP A 1100 -9.24 -6.45 -24.76
C TRP A 1100 -9.79 -5.27 -25.57
N TRP A 1101 -9.08 -4.96 -26.66
CA TRP A 1101 -9.43 -4.03 -27.72
C TRP A 1101 -9.32 -4.74 -29.07
N ARG A 1102 -10.21 -4.46 -30.03
CA ARG A 1102 -10.32 -5.16 -31.31
C ARG A 1102 -10.67 -4.22 -32.46
N VAL A 1103 -10.01 -4.38 -33.60
CA VAL A 1103 -10.32 -3.71 -34.88
C VAL A 1103 -10.85 -4.70 -35.93
N ASP A 1104 -11.84 -4.28 -36.74
CA ASP A 1104 -12.30 -4.96 -37.96
C ASP A 1104 -11.69 -4.26 -39.19
N LEU A 1105 -10.76 -4.92 -39.88
CA LEU A 1105 -10.13 -4.40 -41.10
C LEU A 1105 -11.11 -4.31 -42.29
N GLY A 1106 -12.30 -4.92 -42.17
CA GLY A 1106 -13.40 -4.93 -43.14
C GLY A 1106 -13.32 -6.05 -44.18
N VAL A 1107 -12.11 -6.56 -44.45
CA VAL A 1107 -11.83 -7.72 -45.32
C VAL A 1107 -10.68 -8.53 -44.72
N VAL A 1108 -10.52 -9.79 -45.13
CA VAL A 1108 -9.35 -10.59 -44.78
C VAL A 1108 -8.12 -9.98 -45.46
N ASN A 1109 -7.09 -9.69 -44.67
CA ASN A 1109 -5.80 -9.20 -45.12
C ASN A 1109 -4.74 -10.27 -44.88
N ALA A 1110 -3.79 -10.42 -45.82
CA ALA A 1110 -2.50 -11.01 -45.52
C ALA A 1110 -1.72 -9.98 -44.70
N VAL A 1111 -1.72 -10.16 -43.38
CA VAL A 1111 -1.07 -9.29 -42.41
C VAL A 1111 0.40 -9.67 -42.34
N SER A 1112 1.27 -8.69 -42.58
CA SER A 1112 2.72 -8.84 -42.49
C SER A 1112 3.29 -8.35 -41.18
N ARG A 1113 2.61 -7.39 -40.53
CA ARG A 1113 3.11 -6.78 -39.29
C ARG A 1113 2.01 -6.09 -38.51
N VAL A 1114 2.10 -6.10 -37.18
CA VAL A 1114 1.32 -5.24 -36.29
C VAL A 1114 2.28 -4.47 -35.38
N ASN A 1115 2.06 -3.16 -35.26
CA ASN A 1115 2.74 -2.31 -34.28
C ASN A 1115 1.72 -1.90 -33.21
N VAL A 1116 2.03 -2.17 -31.94
CA VAL A 1116 1.20 -1.81 -30.78
C VAL A 1116 1.95 -0.75 -29.97
N ARG A 1117 1.35 0.43 -29.79
CA ARG A 1117 1.89 1.50 -28.96
C ARG A 1117 1.00 1.72 -27.74
N ASN A 1118 1.47 1.28 -26.58
CA ASN A 1118 0.89 1.64 -25.28
C ASN A 1118 1.18 3.10 -24.90
N TYR A 1119 0.76 3.55 -23.72
CA TYR A 1119 1.10 4.86 -23.18
C TYR A 1119 2.59 4.91 -22.77
N VAL A 1120 3.29 6.00 -23.09
CA VAL A 1120 4.76 6.11 -22.91
C VAL A 1120 5.12 7.20 -21.91
N ASP A 1121 5.59 6.84 -20.72
CA ASP A 1121 6.10 7.79 -19.69
C ASP A 1121 7.58 7.57 -19.32
N GLY A 1122 8.22 6.56 -19.91
CA GLY A 1122 9.62 6.20 -19.66
C GLY A 1122 9.85 5.28 -18.45
N THR A 1123 8.82 4.91 -17.70
CA THR A 1123 8.92 4.02 -16.52
C THR A 1123 7.93 2.85 -16.56
N ARG A 1124 6.80 3.01 -17.24
CA ARG A 1124 5.72 2.03 -17.32
C ARG A 1124 5.98 0.96 -18.37
N TYR A 1125 5.92 -0.31 -17.95
CA TYR A 1125 5.88 -1.45 -18.86
C TYR A 1125 4.48 -2.07 -18.90
N TYR A 1126 4.23 -2.88 -19.94
CA TYR A 1126 2.94 -3.51 -20.20
C TYR A 1126 3.13 -5.00 -20.52
N THR A 1127 2.15 -5.82 -20.18
CA THR A 1127 2.05 -7.20 -20.67
C THR A 1127 0.76 -7.39 -21.44
N TYR A 1128 0.81 -8.07 -22.59
CA TYR A 1128 -0.36 -8.32 -23.44
C TYR A 1128 -0.15 -9.44 -24.47
N ARG A 1129 -1.25 -10.05 -24.90
CA ARG A 1129 -1.37 -10.92 -26.08
C ARG A 1129 -1.87 -10.13 -27.28
N LEU A 1130 -1.43 -10.52 -28.48
CA LEU A 1130 -1.93 -10.03 -29.77
C LEU A 1130 -2.51 -11.23 -30.52
N GLU A 1131 -3.69 -11.05 -31.10
CA GLU A 1131 -4.44 -12.11 -31.75
C GLU A 1131 -5.04 -11.67 -33.08
N GLY A 1132 -5.20 -12.62 -33.99
CA GLY A 1132 -5.89 -12.46 -35.26
C GLY A 1132 -7.09 -13.39 -35.38
N SER A 1133 -8.03 -13.03 -36.25
CA SER A 1133 -9.18 -13.87 -36.60
C SER A 1133 -9.69 -13.53 -38.01
N VAL A 1134 -10.25 -14.50 -38.72
CA VAL A 1134 -10.89 -14.32 -40.04
C VAL A 1134 -12.39 -14.01 -39.93
N ASP A 1135 -13.06 -14.53 -38.90
CA ASP A 1135 -14.51 -14.50 -38.69
C ASP A 1135 -14.93 -13.68 -37.46
N GLY A 1136 -14.01 -13.44 -36.53
CA GLY A 1136 -14.24 -12.76 -35.25
C GLY A 1136 -14.61 -13.72 -34.10
N GLU A 1137 -14.71 -15.03 -34.39
CA GLU A 1137 -15.11 -16.10 -33.48
C GLU A 1137 -13.90 -16.99 -33.11
N HIS A 1138 -13.13 -17.43 -34.11
CA HIS A 1138 -11.94 -18.26 -33.92
C HIS A 1138 -10.69 -17.39 -33.94
N TRP A 1139 -9.94 -17.41 -32.84
CA TRP A 1139 -8.78 -16.54 -32.62
C TRP A 1139 -7.47 -17.35 -32.58
N PHE A 1140 -6.44 -16.81 -33.21
CA PHE A 1140 -5.08 -17.35 -33.21
C PHE A 1140 -4.07 -16.31 -32.74
N THR A 1141 -2.96 -16.74 -32.14
CA THR A 1141 -1.96 -15.83 -31.58
C THR A 1141 -1.05 -15.25 -32.66
N LEU A 1142 -0.85 -13.93 -32.60
CA LEU A 1142 0.04 -13.12 -33.46
C LEU A 1142 1.25 -12.55 -32.70
N GLY A 1143 1.43 -12.95 -31.44
CA GLY A 1143 2.51 -12.54 -30.55
C GLY A 1143 2.02 -11.81 -29.32
N GLY A 1144 2.85 -10.94 -28.75
CA GLY A 1144 2.56 -10.25 -27.50
C GLY A 1144 3.83 -9.70 -26.85
N ARG A 1145 3.67 -9.12 -25.66
CA ARG A 1145 4.75 -8.62 -24.81
C ARG A 1145 4.61 -9.22 -23.41
N ASN A 1146 5.65 -9.90 -22.95
CA ASN A 1146 5.81 -10.38 -21.58
C ASN A 1146 7.22 -9.96 -21.12
N GLY A 1147 7.34 -8.91 -20.30
CA GLY A 1147 8.67 -8.45 -19.84
C GLY A 1147 8.65 -7.09 -19.14
N PRO A 1148 9.72 -6.73 -18.41
CA PRO A 1148 9.81 -5.53 -17.57
C PRO A 1148 10.29 -4.27 -18.32
N ASP A 1149 10.59 -4.35 -19.62
CA ASP A 1149 11.05 -3.20 -20.39
C ASP A 1149 9.95 -2.15 -20.51
N PRO A 1150 10.22 -0.84 -20.29
CA PRO A 1150 9.22 0.22 -20.47
C PRO A 1150 8.65 0.30 -21.89
N ALA A 1151 7.42 0.79 -22.01
CA ALA A 1151 6.83 1.14 -23.31
C ALA A 1151 7.64 2.26 -23.98
N THR A 1152 7.81 2.18 -25.30
CA THR A 1152 8.60 3.14 -26.08
C THR A 1152 7.77 3.77 -27.19
N ASP A 1153 8.21 4.94 -27.69
CA ASP A 1153 7.56 5.62 -28.82
C ASP A 1153 7.58 4.83 -30.13
N ALA A 1154 8.48 3.85 -30.27
CA ALA A 1154 8.49 2.91 -31.39
C ALA A 1154 7.30 1.94 -31.35
N GLY A 1155 6.78 1.64 -30.16
CA GLY A 1155 5.84 0.54 -29.94
C GLY A 1155 6.46 -0.82 -30.25
N ASP A 1156 5.79 -1.88 -29.83
CA ASP A 1156 6.28 -3.24 -30.05
C ASP A 1156 5.76 -3.74 -31.39
N THR A 1157 6.58 -4.51 -32.09
CA THR A 1157 6.37 -4.82 -33.50
C THR A 1157 6.41 -6.33 -33.75
N MET A 1158 5.23 -6.90 -33.97
CA MET A 1158 5.05 -8.32 -34.26
C MET A 1158 5.03 -8.50 -35.78
N ASN A 1159 6.01 -9.23 -36.33
CA ASN A 1159 6.03 -9.60 -37.75
C ASN A 1159 5.28 -10.92 -37.94
N THR A 1160 4.47 -11.02 -39.00
CA THR A 1160 3.50 -12.11 -39.16
C THR A 1160 3.43 -12.63 -40.59
N GLU A 1161 3.13 -13.91 -40.75
CA GLU A 1161 2.68 -14.54 -41.98
C GLU A 1161 1.27 -15.09 -41.71
N ALA A 1162 0.28 -14.19 -41.65
CA ALA A 1162 -1.06 -14.50 -41.19
C ALA A 1162 -2.17 -13.90 -42.06
N LYS A 1163 -3.35 -14.50 -42.04
CA LYS A 1163 -4.56 -14.02 -42.70
C LYS A 1163 -5.59 -13.63 -41.65
N ALA A 1164 -5.82 -12.34 -41.46
CA ALA A 1164 -6.76 -11.83 -40.48
C ALA A 1164 -7.69 -10.76 -41.07
N ARG A 1165 -8.96 -10.78 -40.67
CA ARG A 1165 -9.89 -9.67 -40.82
C ARG A 1165 -9.98 -8.86 -39.52
N TYR A 1166 -9.91 -9.53 -38.38
CA TYR A 1166 -9.96 -8.91 -37.06
C TYR A 1166 -8.60 -9.05 -36.38
N ILE A 1167 -8.17 -7.99 -35.70
CA ILE A 1167 -6.98 -8.00 -34.83
C ILE A 1167 -7.43 -7.57 -33.44
N ARG A 1168 -6.99 -8.29 -32.41
CA ARG A 1168 -7.31 -8.04 -31.00
C ARG A 1168 -6.04 -7.93 -30.18
N VAL A 1169 -5.94 -6.90 -29.35
CA VAL A 1169 -4.93 -6.78 -28.30
C VAL A 1169 -5.61 -7.12 -26.98
N VAL A 1170 -5.07 -8.09 -26.26
CA VAL A 1170 -5.55 -8.57 -24.97
C VAL A 1170 -4.52 -8.15 -23.91
N GLY A 1171 -4.78 -7.04 -23.25
CA GLY A 1171 -3.98 -6.52 -22.14
C GLY A 1171 -4.06 -7.40 -20.90
N LEU A 1172 -2.89 -7.69 -20.32
CA LEU A 1172 -2.71 -8.59 -19.17
C LEU A 1172 -2.19 -7.85 -17.92
N GLY A 1173 -1.55 -6.69 -18.09
CA GLY A 1173 -0.91 -5.99 -16.99
C GLY A 1173 -0.16 -4.72 -17.39
N ASN A 1174 0.20 -3.94 -16.38
CA ASN A 1174 1.19 -2.86 -16.44
C ASN A 1174 1.65 -2.46 -15.03
N THR A 1175 2.69 -1.64 -14.89
CA THR A 1175 3.26 -1.26 -13.57
C THR A 1175 2.64 -0.07 -12.85
N ALA A 1176 1.81 0.75 -13.50
CA ALA A 1176 1.41 2.04 -12.93
C ALA A 1176 0.01 2.04 -12.29
N ASN A 1177 -0.94 1.27 -12.83
CA ASN A 1177 -2.33 1.21 -12.35
C ASN A 1177 -3.09 0.02 -12.93
N PHE A 1178 -4.34 -0.21 -12.50
CA PHE A 1178 -5.18 -1.33 -12.94
C PHE A 1178 -5.93 -1.12 -14.28
N THR A 1179 -5.46 -0.20 -15.13
CA THR A 1179 -6.03 0.02 -16.47
C THR A 1179 -4.98 -0.28 -17.54
N PHE A 1180 -5.32 -1.10 -18.52
CA PHE A 1180 -4.51 -1.28 -19.73
C PHE A 1180 -4.79 -0.16 -20.75
N HIS A 1181 -3.75 0.38 -21.39
CA HIS A 1181 -3.86 1.55 -22.26
C HIS A 1181 -3.30 1.28 -23.66
N LEU A 1182 -3.99 1.73 -24.70
CA LEU A 1182 -3.49 1.76 -26.09
C LEU A 1182 -3.63 3.16 -26.67
N THR A 1183 -2.57 3.61 -27.35
CA THR A 1183 -2.53 4.91 -28.04
C THR A 1183 -2.63 4.74 -29.56
N GLU A 1184 -2.06 3.67 -30.12
CA GLU A 1184 -2.16 3.35 -31.55
C GLU A 1184 -1.89 1.85 -31.77
N VAL A 1185 -2.68 1.22 -32.65
CA VAL A 1185 -2.50 -0.16 -33.11
C VAL A 1185 -2.53 -0.17 -34.64
N SER A 1186 -1.34 -0.14 -35.23
CA SER A 1186 -1.12 -0.07 -36.67
C SER A 1186 -0.91 -1.47 -37.26
N VAL A 1187 -1.91 -1.97 -37.98
CA VAL A 1187 -1.88 -3.27 -38.67
C VAL A 1187 -1.46 -3.05 -40.13
N TYR A 1188 -0.43 -3.73 -40.61
CA TYR A 1188 0.10 -3.63 -41.97
C TYR A 1188 -0.16 -4.91 -42.76
N GLY A 1189 -0.50 -4.76 -44.04
CA GLY A 1189 -0.71 -5.90 -44.92
C GLY A 1189 -1.36 -5.53 -46.25
N THR A 1190 -1.84 -6.55 -46.95
CA THR A 1190 -2.58 -6.42 -48.22
C THR A 1190 -3.89 -7.21 -48.16
N PRO A 1191 -5.02 -6.66 -48.65
CA PRO A 1191 -6.25 -7.42 -48.83
C PRO A 1191 -6.01 -8.71 -49.61
N VAL A 1192 -6.58 -9.82 -49.14
CA VAL A 1192 -6.61 -11.07 -49.91
C VAL A 1192 -7.71 -10.93 -50.98
N ALA A 1193 -7.40 -11.35 -52.20
CA ALA A 1193 -8.30 -11.30 -53.36
C ALA A 1193 -9.36 -12.42 -53.32
#